data_AF-A0A7V9PZL3-F1
#
_entry.id   AF-A0A7V9PZL3-F1
#
_cell.length_a   1.000
_cell.length_b   1.000
_cell.length_c   1.000
_cell.angle_alpha   90.00
_cell.angle_beta   90.00
_cell.angle_gamma   90.00
#
_symmetry.space_group_name_H-M   'P 1'
#
loop_
_entity.id
_entity.type
_entity.pdbx_description
1 polymer ?
#
loop_
_entity_poly.entity_id
_entity_poly.type
_entity_poly.pdbx_seq_one_letter_code
_entity_poly.pdbx_strand_id
1 'polypeptide(L)'
;MTELPTGTVTFLFTDIEGSTRLLKHLGERYSAVLAEHQRIIREAAAERGGREVDTQGDSFFFAFARANAALGAAVVAQRALAEHDWPDGGQVRVRMGLHTGEPVVGEERYVGMGVHRAARIGAVGHGGQVLLSNATRELVEDEMGGVSIRDLGAYRLKDIDRPERLFQLDVDGLQTEFPPLRAEKVAEPSRVSRRTLLVAALAGVLAAAVAIPIFALGQGGSERESIDAAAGNSVGFVDPESSKLVADIAVGTTPTDVVIGAGAVWATNTADGTVDRIDPVTRTVRQTIEVGKGPTGIAFGDDSVWVANANSGTVSRIDPGSNRVIETIPVGNGPAGLTFGEGAVWVVNRDDHTLSRIDPASGKVSHTVGVGLEPIDVAIGQGRVWVTSSDGKVIHVDSVSVTVVEAIGVGRGPGAVAFGFESVWVANTRDGTVSRVDPDSSAVTATIETGRDPSGIAVGPDSVWVSSESEGVLTRIDPATSRVSDSLEIGGSLVGIAVAPNGIFVAVRPGSGAHRGGTLTYVVPDRDIGSLDPAGGFTAFFGFGLTNDGLTAFKRIGGQEGTEVVPNLAVSLAPPTDGGRTYTFTVRKGIRYSTGRLVRPADFKHALERLFELGSFDAPIFGSIAGADECLRRKGPCNLSRGIVTNDQSGTIVFRLEAPDPDFPAKLAMPIAVAVPPTVPSRDQGRRPLPATGPYMHVSYVPGRQVRLVRNPRFREWSRTARPDGYPDEIVLRLGVSVKEQIAAVGRGRADVSDLSLRGESEIARLRNRYGNRVHSDPGPAVIYTFLNTRIPPFDDIRVRRALNYAVDRDAVVRTLGGPDRASPTCQILPQNYPGYRPYCPYSRDLARAKELVAASGSRGTPVLVWTRASYAPFFAHVAKALKALGYPARLKVVEDLEYYNELGKFGASNVQAGYLGWAAGLPTPAEYLQSFLDFLRSVTPYSDRAVDRKMARAIDLQVTDPVAANELWTEVDRTLVDRAHLVPLYNIRAVGFVSSRLGNYQFHPFAYQLLDQMWVR
;
A
#
# COMPACT_ATOMS: atom_id res chain seq x y z
N MET A 1 -9.90 47.71 9.83
CA MET A 1 -8.95 47.34 8.77
C MET A 1 -9.76 46.58 7.73
N THR A 2 -9.82 47.07 6.51
CA THR A 2 -10.59 46.46 5.43
C THR A 2 -9.81 45.28 4.84
N GLU A 3 -10.48 44.12 4.79
CA GLU A 3 -9.94 42.82 4.41
C GLU A 3 -9.52 42.79 2.92
N LEU A 4 -8.36 42.20 2.61
CA LEU A 4 -7.91 41.97 1.24
C LEU A 4 -8.78 40.89 0.58
N PRO A 5 -9.12 41.00 -0.72
CA PRO A 5 -9.84 39.94 -1.45
C PRO A 5 -9.16 38.57 -1.31
N THR A 6 -9.92 37.51 -1.00
CA THR A 6 -9.45 36.12 -0.87
C THR A 6 -10.10 35.23 -1.93
N GLY A 7 -9.50 34.06 -2.21
CA GLY A 7 -9.93 33.17 -3.30
C GLY A 7 -9.35 33.58 -4.65
N THR A 8 -10.16 33.56 -5.71
CA THR A 8 -9.76 33.99 -7.06
C THR A 8 -9.70 35.53 -7.15
N VAL A 9 -8.50 36.08 -7.35
CA VAL A 9 -8.23 37.53 -7.36
C VAL A 9 -7.62 37.94 -8.69
N THR A 10 -8.07 39.06 -9.26
CA THR A 10 -7.48 39.65 -10.46
C THR A 10 -6.57 40.81 -10.08
N PHE A 11 -5.33 40.75 -10.54
CA PHE A 11 -4.32 41.77 -10.32
C PHE A 11 -4.17 42.68 -11.53
N LEU A 12 -4.02 43.98 -11.29
CA LEU A 12 -3.68 45.00 -12.29
C LEU A 12 -2.35 45.64 -11.91
N PHE A 13 -1.37 45.55 -12.81
CA PHE A 13 -0.12 46.29 -12.72
C PHE A 13 -0.10 47.41 -13.75
N THR A 14 0.37 48.60 -13.37
CA THR A 14 0.53 49.75 -14.27
C THR A 14 1.92 50.34 -14.13
N ASP A 15 2.51 50.84 -15.21
CA ASP A 15 3.84 51.47 -15.23
C ASP A 15 3.95 52.53 -16.34
N ILE A 16 4.62 53.65 -16.11
CA ILE A 16 4.82 54.68 -17.15
C ILE A 16 5.93 54.23 -18.10
N GLU A 17 5.63 54.18 -19.39
CA GLU A 17 6.65 53.89 -20.38
C GLU A 17 7.66 55.04 -20.47
N GLY A 18 8.93 54.75 -20.14
CA GLY A 18 10.03 55.70 -20.31
C GLY A 18 10.03 56.85 -19.30
N SER A 19 9.50 56.64 -18.09
CA SER A 19 9.48 57.63 -17.00
C SER A 19 10.82 58.32 -16.74
N THR A 20 11.95 57.61 -16.80
CA THR A 20 13.29 58.20 -16.67
C THR A 20 13.60 59.24 -17.75
N ARG A 21 13.11 59.05 -18.98
CA ARG A 21 13.27 60.03 -20.07
C ARG A 21 12.35 61.24 -19.84
N LEU A 22 11.13 60.99 -19.37
CA LEU A 22 10.17 62.03 -19.03
C LEU A 22 10.68 62.91 -17.88
N LEU A 23 11.27 62.30 -16.84
CA LEU A 23 11.95 62.98 -15.74
C LEU A 23 13.12 63.85 -16.24
N LYS A 24 13.98 63.33 -17.13
CA LYS A 24 15.09 64.10 -17.72
C LYS A 24 14.61 65.30 -18.54
N HIS A 25 13.47 65.18 -19.22
CA HIS A 25 12.93 66.24 -20.06
C HIS A 25 12.20 67.32 -19.25
N LEU A 26 11.40 66.92 -18.26
CA LEU A 26 10.55 67.83 -17.48
C LEU A 26 11.25 68.41 -16.24
N GLY A 27 12.34 67.78 -15.75
CA GLY A 27 13.07 68.22 -14.57
C GLY A 27 12.17 68.28 -13.33
N GLU A 28 12.19 69.39 -12.60
CA GLU A 28 11.36 69.58 -11.39
C GLU A 28 9.85 69.49 -11.66
N ARG A 29 9.40 69.78 -12.89
CA ARG A 29 7.99 69.70 -13.31
C ARG A 29 7.46 68.27 -13.40
N TYR A 30 8.34 67.26 -13.43
CA TYR A 30 7.94 65.85 -13.44
C TYR A 30 7.14 65.46 -12.21
N SER A 31 7.40 66.08 -11.06
CA SER A 31 6.69 65.82 -9.80
C SER A 31 5.18 66.07 -9.91
N ALA A 32 4.76 67.13 -10.61
CA ALA A 32 3.36 67.46 -10.87
C ALA A 32 2.71 66.45 -11.83
N VAL A 33 3.43 66.05 -12.88
CA VAL A 33 2.97 65.02 -13.83
C VAL A 33 2.80 63.67 -13.14
N LEU A 34 3.74 63.29 -12.28
CA LEU A 34 3.66 62.05 -11.50
C LEU A 34 2.47 62.09 -10.53
N ALA A 35 2.27 63.20 -9.81
CA ALA A 35 1.13 63.36 -8.89
C ALA A 35 -0.22 63.21 -9.62
N GLU A 36 -0.34 63.80 -10.80
CA GLU A 36 -1.57 63.75 -11.58
C GLU A 36 -1.82 62.37 -12.21
N HIS A 37 -0.77 61.70 -12.70
CA HIS A 37 -0.86 60.28 -13.06
C HIS A 37 -1.34 59.44 -11.87
N GLN A 38 -0.70 59.58 -10.71
CA GLN A 38 -1.04 58.81 -9.52
C GLN A 38 -2.50 59.03 -9.10
N ARG A 39 -3.01 60.27 -9.25
CA ARG A 39 -4.43 60.61 -9.03
C ARG A 39 -5.34 59.84 -9.99
N ILE A 40 -5.07 59.92 -11.30
CA ILE A 40 -5.87 59.25 -12.34
C ILE A 40 -5.95 57.74 -12.12
N ILE A 41 -4.81 57.08 -11.88
CA ILE A 41 -4.75 55.62 -11.68
C ILE A 41 -5.53 55.19 -10.43
N ARG A 42 -5.37 55.92 -9.32
CA ARG A 42 -6.08 55.61 -8.06
C ARG A 42 -7.59 55.80 -8.19
N GLU A 43 -8.04 56.88 -8.84
CA GLU A 43 -9.46 57.13 -9.07
C GLU A 43 -10.09 56.04 -9.94
N ALA A 44 -9.44 55.66 -11.04
CA ALA A 44 -9.92 54.60 -11.93
C ALA A 44 -10.01 53.23 -11.23
N ALA A 45 -9.01 52.89 -10.41
CA ALA A 45 -9.05 51.67 -9.62
C ALA A 45 -10.13 51.71 -8.54
N ALA A 46 -10.25 52.82 -7.80
CA ALA A 46 -11.22 52.98 -6.72
C ALA A 46 -12.67 52.93 -7.22
N GLU A 47 -12.97 53.55 -8.37
CA GLU A 47 -14.30 53.52 -9.01
C GLU A 47 -14.78 52.09 -9.28
N ARG A 48 -13.84 51.17 -9.56
CA ARG A 48 -14.12 49.76 -9.84
C ARG A 48 -13.85 48.82 -8.67
N GLY A 49 -13.67 49.36 -7.46
CA GLY A 49 -13.49 48.58 -6.24
C GLY A 49 -12.09 47.94 -6.10
N GLY A 50 -11.10 48.44 -6.82
CA GLY A 50 -9.71 48.01 -6.73
C GLY A 50 -9.07 48.43 -5.41
N ARG A 51 -8.22 47.54 -4.86
CA ARG A 51 -7.45 47.80 -3.64
C ARG A 51 -5.98 47.94 -3.98
N GLU A 52 -5.38 49.07 -3.61
CA GLU A 52 -3.94 49.30 -3.78
C GLU A 52 -3.17 48.35 -2.85
N VAL A 53 -2.27 47.56 -3.43
CA VAL A 53 -1.47 46.55 -2.73
C VAL A 53 -0.04 47.03 -2.56
N ASP A 54 0.54 47.64 -3.60
CA ASP A 54 1.90 48.21 -3.58
C ASP A 54 2.00 49.35 -4.60
N THR A 55 2.90 50.29 -4.33
CA THR A 55 3.19 51.45 -5.20
C THR A 55 4.67 51.76 -5.14
N GLN A 56 5.34 51.79 -6.31
CA GLN A 56 6.77 52.10 -6.42
C GLN A 56 6.99 53.16 -7.49
N GLY A 57 7.09 54.42 -7.06
CA GLY A 57 7.31 55.57 -7.95
C GLY A 57 6.11 55.81 -8.88
N ASP A 58 6.29 55.46 -10.14
CA ASP A 58 5.31 55.54 -11.24
C ASP A 58 4.55 54.23 -11.48
N SER A 59 4.95 53.14 -10.82
CA SER A 59 4.29 51.84 -10.91
C SER A 59 3.26 51.63 -9.79
N PHE A 60 2.11 51.04 -10.12
CA PHE A 60 1.08 50.62 -9.17
C PHE A 60 0.72 49.15 -9.31
N PHE A 61 0.29 48.56 -8.19
CA PHE A 61 -0.27 47.22 -8.13
C PHE A 61 -1.61 47.23 -7.39
N PHE A 62 -2.68 46.79 -8.06
CA PHE A 62 -4.03 46.71 -7.50
C PHE A 62 -4.56 45.27 -7.52
N ALA A 63 -5.41 44.94 -6.55
CA ALA A 63 -6.16 43.69 -6.48
C ALA A 63 -7.67 43.95 -6.57
N PHE A 64 -8.37 43.11 -7.33
CA PHE A 64 -9.81 43.16 -7.56
C PHE A 64 -10.42 41.78 -7.31
N ALA A 65 -11.60 41.75 -6.69
CA ALA A 65 -12.36 40.50 -6.47
C ALA A 65 -12.99 39.93 -7.75
N ARG A 66 -13.03 40.68 -8.86
CA ARG A 66 -13.63 40.26 -10.14
C ARG A 66 -12.80 40.74 -11.33
N ALA A 67 -12.60 39.88 -12.34
CA ALA A 67 -11.82 40.19 -13.54
C ALA A 67 -12.40 41.37 -14.35
N ASN A 68 -13.73 41.40 -14.54
CA ASN A 68 -14.42 42.51 -15.21
C ASN A 68 -14.20 43.87 -14.52
N ALA A 69 -14.00 43.89 -13.20
CA ALA A 69 -13.73 45.12 -12.46
C ALA A 69 -12.30 45.64 -12.71
N ALA A 70 -11.32 44.74 -12.70
CA ALA A 70 -9.93 45.08 -13.05
C ALA A 70 -9.81 45.54 -14.51
N LEU A 71 -10.52 44.86 -15.43
CA LEU A 71 -10.54 45.21 -16.84
C LEU A 71 -11.18 46.59 -17.07
N GLY A 72 -12.32 46.85 -16.41
CA GLY A 72 -12.96 48.17 -16.43
C GLY A 72 -12.07 49.28 -15.86
N ALA A 73 -11.31 49.01 -14.80
CA ALA A 73 -10.38 49.97 -14.23
C ALA A 73 -9.26 50.35 -15.22
N ALA A 74 -8.72 49.36 -15.94
CA ALA A 74 -7.72 49.61 -16.98
C ALA A 74 -8.29 50.47 -18.14
N VAL A 75 -9.53 50.22 -18.56
CA VAL A 75 -10.22 51.02 -19.59
C VAL A 75 -10.42 52.46 -19.15
N VAL A 76 -10.95 52.67 -17.94
CA VAL A 76 -11.16 54.02 -17.39
C VAL A 76 -9.83 54.77 -17.26
N ALA A 77 -8.80 54.10 -16.73
CA ALA A 77 -7.48 54.68 -16.58
C ALA A 77 -6.88 55.08 -17.93
N GLN A 78 -6.92 54.22 -18.95
CA GLN A 78 -6.34 54.54 -20.27
C GLN A 78 -7.08 55.69 -20.96
N ARG A 79 -8.41 55.78 -20.85
CA ARG A 79 -9.19 56.90 -21.39
C ARG A 79 -8.84 58.21 -20.69
N ALA A 80 -8.82 58.20 -19.35
CA ALA A 80 -8.49 59.38 -18.57
C ALA A 80 -7.05 59.87 -18.84
N LEU A 81 -6.08 58.96 -19.01
CA LEU A 81 -4.71 59.31 -19.36
C LEU A 81 -4.58 59.93 -20.78
N ALA A 82 -5.40 59.45 -21.73
CA ALA A 82 -5.41 59.92 -23.10
C ALA A 82 -6.13 61.28 -23.27
N GLU A 83 -7.18 61.52 -22.49
CA GLU A 83 -7.96 62.77 -22.49
C GLU A 83 -7.30 63.89 -21.66
N HIS A 84 -6.36 63.55 -20.77
CA HIS A 84 -5.70 64.53 -19.90
C HIS A 84 -4.71 65.43 -20.65
N ASP A 85 -4.83 66.74 -20.46
CA ASP A 85 -3.94 67.75 -21.04
C ASP A 85 -2.60 67.81 -20.29
N TRP A 86 -1.61 67.02 -20.75
CA TRP A 86 -0.28 67.00 -20.15
C TRP A 86 0.57 68.23 -20.56
N PRO A 87 1.50 68.68 -19.69
CA PRO A 87 2.40 69.80 -19.99
C PRO A 87 3.20 69.64 -21.29
N ASP A 88 3.49 70.76 -21.95
CA ASP A 88 4.29 70.86 -23.19
C ASP A 88 3.73 70.04 -24.39
N GLY A 89 2.43 69.70 -24.38
CA GLY A 89 1.80 68.87 -25.42
C GLY A 89 2.28 67.42 -25.43
N GLY A 90 2.91 66.98 -24.32
CA GLY A 90 3.38 65.61 -24.14
C GLY A 90 2.23 64.60 -23.96
N GLN A 91 2.57 63.31 -23.95
CA GLN A 91 1.65 62.24 -23.60
C GLN A 91 2.28 61.36 -22.53
N VAL A 92 1.57 61.11 -21.43
CA VAL A 92 1.97 60.11 -20.43
C VAL A 92 1.38 58.77 -20.83
N ARG A 93 2.22 57.89 -21.37
CA ARG A 93 1.80 56.58 -21.87
C ARG A 93 2.05 55.50 -20.83
N VAL A 94 0.98 54.86 -20.36
CA VAL A 94 1.04 53.85 -19.30
C VAL A 94 0.79 52.47 -19.89
N ARG A 95 1.65 51.51 -19.59
CA ARG A 95 1.45 50.09 -19.95
C ARG A 95 0.80 49.36 -18.79
N MET A 96 -0.13 48.46 -19.09
CA MET A 96 -0.91 47.76 -18.06
C MET A 96 -0.93 46.25 -18.31
N GLY A 97 -0.83 45.47 -17.24
CA GLY A 97 -0.90 44.00 -17.28
C GLY A 97 -1.90 43.45 -16.27
N LEU A 98 -2.77 42.55 -16.73
CA LEU A 98 -3.77 41.88 -15.91
C LEU A 98 -3.52 40.37 -15.79
N HIS A 99 -3.63 39.85 -14.57
CA HIS A 99 -3.55 38.42 -14.30
C HIS A 99 -4.53 37.99 -13.19
N THR A 100 -5.28 36.91 -13.41
CA THR A 100 -6.12 36.27 -12.39
C THR A 100 -5.47 35.00 -11.84
N GLY A 101 -5.44 34.86 -10.51
CA GLY A 101 -4.96 33.66 -9.81
C GLY A 101 -5.41 33.62 -8.35
N GLU A 102 -4.95 32.61 -7.60
CA GLU A 102 -5.27 32.43 -6.17
C GLU A 102 -4.04 32.74 -5.31
N PRO A 103 -3.90 33.96 -4.78
CA PRO A 103 -2.74 34.34 -3.97
C PRO A 103 -2.87 33.86 -2.52
N VAL A 104 -1.74 33.60 -1.87
CA VAL A 104 -1.70 33.39 -0.42
C VAL A 104 -1.68 34.76 0.27
N VAL A 105 -2.58 34.98 1.22
CA VAL A 105 -2.62 36.21 2.02
C VAL A 105 -1.68 36.07 3.22
N GLY A 106 -0.60 36.86 3.25
CA GLY A 106 0.25 37.02 4.44
C GLY A 106 -0.33 38.08 5.39
N GLU A 107 0.30 38.29 6.56
CA GLU A 107 -0.23 39.15 7.63
C GLU A 107 -0.57 40.61 7.19
N GLU A 108 0.09 41.15 6.15
CA GLU A 108 -0.22 42.49 5.60
C GLU A 108 -0.18 42.61 4.06
N ARG A 109 0.18 41.55 3.30
CA ARG A 109 0.38 41.60 1.83
C ARG A 109 0.10 40.25 1.15
N TYR A 110 -0.20 40.28 -0.16
CA TYR A 110 -0.21 39.08 -0.98
C TYR A 110 1.21 38.54 -1.19
N VAL A 111 1.40 37.23 -0.98
CA VAL A 111 2.65 36.52 -1.26
C VAL A 111 2.34 35.42 -2.29
N GLY A 112 3.02 35.45 -3.43
CA GLY A 112 2.86 34.42 -4.47
C GLY A 112 3.13 34.88 -5.89
N MET A 113 3.22 33.91 -6.81
CA MET A 113 3.56 34.13 -8.22
C MET A 113 2.56 35.01 -8.99
N GLY A 114 1.30 35.09 -8.53
CA GLY A 114 0.27 35.93 -9.15
C GLY A 114 0.64 37.42 -9.18
N VAL A 115 1.37 37.89 -8.16
CA VAL A 115 1.82 39.29 -8.05
C VAL A 115 2.88 39.61 -9.11
N HIS A 116 3.87 38.73 -9.24
CA HIS A 116 4.94 38.90 -10.22
C HIS A 116 4.43 38.72 -11.67
N ARG A 117 3.40 37.90 -11.89
CA ARG A 117 2.90 37.61 -13.24
C ARG A 117 2.21 38.81 -13.90
N ALA A 118 1.30 39.51 -13.22
CA ALA A 118 0.69 40.74 -13.78
C ALA A 118 1.75 41.80 -14.14
N ALA A 119 2.79 41.95 -13.30
CA ALA A 119 3.90 42.85 -13.58
C ALA A 119 4.72 42.44 -14.82
N ARG A 120 5.00 41.14 -14.97
CA ARG A 120 5.72 40.60 -16.16
C ARG A 120 4.91 40.74 -17.45
N ILE A 121 3.59 40.60 -17.37
CA ILE A 121 2.67 40.84 -18.49
C ILE A 121 2.71 42.32 -18.91
N GLY A 122 2.55 43.24 -17.96
CA GLY A 122 2.60 44.68 -18.26
C GLY A 122 3.98 45.12 -18.79
N ALA A 123 5.07 44.52 -18.29
CA ALA A 123 6.43 44.89 -18.65
C ALA A 123 6.81 44.58 -20.12
N VAL A 124 6.13 43.64 -20.77
CA VAL A 124 6.40 43.31 -22.20
C VAL A 124 5.58 44.14 -23.18
N GLY A 125 4.57 44.87 -22.68
CA GLY A 125 3.75 45.80 -23.45
C GLY A 125 4.39 47.17 -23.64
N HIS A 126 3.74 47.98 -24.47
CA HIS A 126 4.10 49.37 -24.79
C HIS A 126 3.17 50.36 -24.09
N GLY A 127 3.57 51.63 -23.98
CA GLY A 127 2.74 52.64 -23.34
C GLY A 127 1.42 52.85 -24.09
N GLY A 128 0.30 52.82 -23.38
CA GLY A 128 -1.07 52.82 -23.92
C GLY A 128 -1.66 51.42 -24.13
N GLN A 129 -0.87 50.36 -23.98
CA GLN A 129 -1.30 48.98 -24.21
C GLN A 129 -1.75 48.31 -22.90
N VAL A 130 -2.85 47.55 -22.98
CA VAL A 130 -3.36 46.73 -21.88
C VAL A 130 -3.28 45.25 -22.30
N LEU A 131 -2.56 44.45 -21.53
CA LEU A 131 -2.34 43.04 -21.80
C LEU A 131 -2.97 42.15 -20.72
N LEU A 132 -3.53 41.03 -21.13
CA LEU A 132 -4.18 40.05 -20.25
C LEU A 132 -3.52 38.68 -20.36
N SER A 133 -3.43 37.96 -19.24
CA SER A 133 -3.19 36.51 -19.21
C SER A 133 -4.40 35.73 -19.75
N ASN A 134 -4.19 34.48 -20.20
CA ASN A 134 -5.29 33.59 -20.57
C ASN A 134 -6.34 33.42 -19.46
N ALA A 135 -5.87 33.24 -18.22
CA ALA A 135 -6.73 33.13 -17.04
C ALA A 135 -7.61 34.37 -16.80
N THR A 136 -7.15 35.57 -17.20
CA THR A 136 -7.98 36.78 -17.08
C THR A 136 -8.99 36.83 -18.21
N ARG A 137 -8.57 36.49 -19.42
CA ARG A 137 -9.43 36.45 -20.61
C ARG A 137 -10.62 35.50 -20.42
N GLU A 138 -10.42 34.32 -19.83
CA GLU A 138 -11.48 33.33 -19.64
C GLU A 138 -12.57 33.77 -18.65
N LEU A 139 -12.28 34.78 -17.82
CA LEU A 139 -13.16 35.28 -16.76
C LEU A 139 -13.81 36.63 -17.10
N VAL A 140 -13.55 37.17 -18.29
CA VAL A 140 -14.17 38.42 -18.77
C VAL A 140 -15.13 38.12 -19.92
N GLU A 141 -16.25 38.83 -19.96
CA GLU A 141 -17.25 38.66 -21.03
C GLU A 141 -16.74 39.32 -22.32
N ASP A 142 -16.90 38.63 -23.46
CA ASP A 142 -16.41 39.10 -24.77
C ASP A 142 -17.14 40.38 -25.29
N GLU A 143 -18.25 40.79 -24.66
CA GLU A 143 -19.06 41.97 -25.08
C GLU A 143 -19.23 43.01 -23.94
N MET A 144 -18.15 43.70 -23.58
CA MET A 144 -18.28 45.01 -22.93
C MET A 144 -18.31 46.11 -24.00
N GLY A 145 -19.40 46.86 -24.09
CA GLY A 145 -19.62 47.86 -25.13
C GLY A 145 -18.41 48.79 -25.36
N GLY A 146 -17.88 48.75 -26.59
CA GLY A 146 -16.74 49.57 -27.04
C GLY A 146 -15.35 49.04 -26.66
N VAL A 147 -15.22 47.75 -26.35
CA VAL A 147 -13.95 47.07 -26.02
C VAL A 147 -13.94 45.67 -26.67
N SER A 148 -12.80 45.25 -27.24
CA SER A 148 -12.62 43.90 -27.78
C SER A 148 -11.27 43.28 -27.34
N ILE A 149 -11.17 41.95 -27.34
CA ILE A 149 -9.98 41.23 -26.91
C ILE A 149 -9.32 40.52 -28.09
N ARG A 150 -8.07 40.88 -28.39
CA ARG A 150 -7.28 40.33 -29.50
C ARG A 150 -6.22 39.36 -28.98
N ASP A 151 -6.21 38.14 -29.50
CA ASP A 151 -5.17 37.16 -29.17
C ASP A 151 -3.84 37.50 -29.87
N LEU A 152 -2.76 37.61 -29.10
CA LEU A 152 -1.42 37.88 -29.61
C LEU A 152 -0.57 36.60 -29.75
N GLY A 153 -1.02 35.48 -29.18
CA GLY A 153 -0.32 34.20 -29.14
C GLY A 153 0.55 34.00 -27.90
N ALA A 154 1.36 32.94 -27.90
CA ALA A 154 2.21 32.57 -26.76
C ALA A 154 3.55 33.32 -26.75
N TYR A 155 3.93 33.87 -25.59
CA TYR A 155 5.18 34.60 -25.38
C TYR A 155 5.94 34.08 -24.15
N ARG A 156 7.27 33.94 -24.24
CA ARG A 156 8.10 33.66 -23.07
C ARG A 156 8.34 34.94 -22.27
N LEU A 157 7.82 34.96 -21.05
CA LEU A 157 7.99 36.07 -20.12
C LEU A 157 9.15 35.80 -19.16
N LYS A 158 9.87 36.86 -18.77
CA LYS A 158 11.02 36.76 -17.86
C LYS A 158 10.60 36.16 -16.51
N ASP A 159 11.37 35.18 -16.03
CA ASP A 159 11.16 34.48 -14.74
C ASP A 159 9.81 33.74 -14.64
N ILE A 160 9.17 33.46 -15.78
CA ILE A 160 7.95 32.64 -15.87
C ILE A 160 8.29 31.40 -16.71
N ASP A 161 8.26 30.23 -16.07
CA ASP A 161 8.74 28.96 -16.63
C ASP A 161 8.00 28.53 -17.92
N ARG A 162 6.72 28.89 -18.08
CA ARG A 162 5.87 28.51 -19.23
C ARG A 162 5.57 29.73 -20.12
N PRO A 163 5.53 29.59 -21.46
CA PRO A 163 5.05 30.66 -22.34
C PRO A 163 3.63 31.06 -21.96
N GLU A 164 3.42 32.35 -21.74
CA GLU A 164 2.10 32.91 -21.42
C GLU A 164 1.39 33.26 -22.73
N ARG A 165 0.17 32.77 -22.93
CA ARG A 165 -0.68 33.26 -24.03
C ARG A 165 -1.22 34.63 -23.64
N LEU A 166 -0.86 35.64 -24.41
CA LEU A 166 -1.18 37.02 -24.13
C LEU A 166 -2.28 37.52 -25.05
N PHE A 167 -3.18 38.30 -24.47
CA PHE A 167 -4.26 38.97 -25.17
C PHE A 167 -4.09 40.48 -25.01
N GLN A 168 -4.48 41.25 -26.01
CA GLN A 168 -4.55 42.71 -25.96
C GLN A 168 -6.00 43.15 -25.82
N LEU A 169 -6.23 44.15 -24.98
CA LEU A 169 -7.50 44.87 -24.93
C LEU A 169 -7.49 46.02 -25.95
N ASP A 170 -8.36 45.94 -26.94
CA ASP A 170 -8.61 47.01 -27.89
C ASP A 170 -9.80 47.85 -27.40
N VAL A 171 -9.55 49.13 -27.11
CA VAL A 171 -10.55 50.07 -26.57
C VAL A 171 -10.90 51.11 -27.62
N ASP A 172 -12.20 51.27 -27.90
CA ASP A 172 -12.68 52.27 -28.86
C ASP A 172 -12.22 53.69 -28.46
N GLY A 173 -11.69 54.43 -29.44
CA GLY A 173 -11.16 55.78 -29.27
C GLY A 173 -9.70 55.85 -28.82
N LEU A 174 -9.06 54.71 -28.53
CA LEU A 174 -7.64 54.63 -28.14
C LEU A 174 -6.79 53.94 -29.21
N GLN A 175 -5.46 54.01 -29.06
CA GLN A 175 -4.52 53.32 -29.93
C GLN A 175 -4.65 51.80 -29.76
N THR A 176 -4.85 51.07 -30.87
CA THR A 176 -4.98 49.60 -30.89
C THR A 176 -3.87 48.89 -31.65
N GLU A 177 -3.07 49.62 -32.45
CA GLU A 177 -1.92 49.06 -33.16
C GLU A 177 -0.62 49.39 -32.42
N PHE A 178 0.12 48.36 -32.03
CA PHE A 178 1.39 48.48 -31.29
C PHE A 178 2.50 47.67 -31.98
N PRO A 179 3.78 48.03 -31.78
CA PRO A 179 4.89 47.18 -32.20
C PRO A 179 4.83 45.79 -31.52
N PRO A 180 5.54 44.78 -32.05
CA PRO A 180 5.63 43.47 -31.40
C PRO A 180 6.00 43.58 -29.92
N LEU A 181 5.44 42.69 -29.09
CA LEU A 181 5.75 42.65 -27.66
C LEU A 181 7.25 42.45 -27.41
N ARG A 182 7.76 42.99 -26.30
CA ARG A 182 9.17 42.89 -25.90
C ARG A 182 9.48 41.53 -25.24
N ALA A 183 9.05 40.45 -25.89
CA ALA A 183 9.22 39.07 -25.46
C ALA A 183 9.35 38.14 -26.67
N GLU A 184 9.99 36.98 -26.48
CA GLU A 184 10.11 35.97 -27.53
C GLU A 184 8.75 35.32 -27.80
N LYS A 185 8.25 35.45 -29.04
CA LYS A 185 7.02 34.77 -29.48
C LYS A 185 7.31 33.30 -29.76
N VAL A 186 6.54 32.40 -29.17
CA VAL A 186 6.66 30.95 -29.36
C VAL A 186 5.85 30.52 -30.56
N ALA A 187 6.45 29.74 -31.47
CA ALA A 187 5.76 29.18 -32.62
C ALA A 187 4.76 28.11 -32.17
N GLU A 188 3.49 28.22 -32.59
CA GLU A 188 2.50 27.16 -32.35
C GLU A 188 2.75 25.95 -33.27
N PRO A 189 2.68 24.71 -32.77
CA PRO A 189 2.87 23.52 -33.61
C PRO A 189 1.72 23.38 -34.61
N SER A 190 2.01 23.58 -35.90
CA SER A 190 1.05 23.35 -36.98
C SER A 190 0.72 21.86 -37.10
N ARG A 191 -0.57 21.52 -37.11
CA ARG A 191 -1.09 20.17 -37.41
C ARG A 191 -0.63 19.72 -38.81
N VAL A 192 0.36 18.83 -38.91
CA VAL A 192 0.77 18.24 -40.20
C VAL A 192 0.09 16.89 -40.41
N SER A 193 -0.59 16.74 -41.55
CA SER A 193 -1.36 15.57 -41.96
C SER A 193 -0.49 14.35 -42.24
N ARG A 194 -0.98 13.18 -41.82
CA ARG A 194 -0.48 11.83 -42.15
C ARG A 194 -0.31 11.64 -43.66
N ARG A 195 0.89 11.82 -44.19
CA ARG A 195 1.44 11.13 -45.37
C ARG A 195 2.92 11.44 -45.43
N THR A 196 3.72 10.39 -45.67
CA THR A 196 5.19 10.39 -45.81
C THR A 196 5.95 10.19 -44.49
N LEU A 197 6.27 8.93 -44.17
CA LEU A 197 7.55 8.49 -43.59
C LEU A 197 7.63 6.97 -43.70
N LEU A 198 7.91 6.53 -44.93
CA LEU A 198 8.62 5.29 -45.22
C LEU A 198 10.04 5.72 -45.58
N VAL A 199 11.03 4.90 -45.22
CA VAL A 199 12.49 5.03 -45.46
C VAL A 199 13.26 5.75 -44.34
N ALA A 200 13.69 4.97 -43.34
CA ALA A 200 15.08 4.96 -42.84
C ALA A 200 15.21 3.89 -41.73
N ALA A 201 15.08 2.62 -42.13
CA ALA A 201 15.70 1.52 -41.41
C ALA A 201 17.02 1.19 -42.12
N LEU A 202 18.03 0.85 -41.32
CA LEU A 202 19.40 0.44 -41.69
C LEU A 202 20.41 1.55 -42.01
N ALA A 203 21.18 1.93 -40.99
CA ALA A 203 22.63 1.70 -41.00
C ALA A 203 23.24 1.94 -39.60
N GLY A 204 24.02 0.97 -39.10
CA GLY A 204 25.19 1.28 -38.28
C GLY A 204 25.19 0.93 -36.80
N VAL A 205 25.03 -0.36 -36.46
CA VAL A 205 25.63 -0.93 -35.24
C VAL A 205 27.12 -1.12 -35.48
N LEU A 206 28.00 -0.44 -34.72
CA LEU A 206 29.29 -0.90 -34.16
C LEU A 206 30.23 0.27 -33.85
N ALA A 207 30.48 0.52 -32.56
CA ALA A 207 31.79 0.38 -31.91
C ALA A 207 31.81 1.09 -30.55
N ALA A 208 32.14 0.33 -29.50
CA ALA A 208 32.39 0.81 -28.16
C ALA A 208 33.84 1.34 -28.01
N ALA A 209 33.97 2.27 -27.06
CA ALA A 209 35.18 2.66 -26.32
C ALA A 209 36.27 3.47 -27.04
N VAL A 210 36.38 4.77 -26.72
CA VAL A 210 37.52 5.41 -26.04
C VAL A 210 37.04 6.73 -25.40
N ALA A 211 37.25 6.87 -24.09
CA ALA A 211 37.14 8.13 -23.36
C ALA A 211 38.46 8.92 -23.45
N ILE A 212 38.38 10.25 -23.64
CA ILE A 212 39.17 11.33 -22.99
C ILE A 212 38.84 12.68 -23.69
N PRO A 213 38.85 13.82 -22.96
CA PRO A 213 37.85 14.88 -23.08
C PRO A 213 38.33 16.08 -23.90
N ILE A 214 37.39 16.83 -24.47
CA ILE A 214 37.61 18.20 -24.94
C ILE A 214 36.60 19.11 -24.27
N PHE A 215 37.13 19.96 -23.38
CA PHE A 215 36.48 21.16 -22.87
C PHE A 215 36.17 22.10 -24.04
N ALA A 216 34.89 22.43 -24.23
CA ALA A 216 34.48 23.64 -24.93
C ALA A 216 33.36 24.30 -24.11
N LEU A 217 33.69 25.45 -23.55
CA LEU A 217 32.83 26.33 -22.77
C LEU A 217 31.67 26.88 -23.63
N GLY A 218 30.48 26.92 -23.04
CA GLY A 218 29.44 27.89 -23.39
C GLY A 218 28.13 27.28 -23.87
N GLN A 219 27.22 26.99 -22.93
CA GLN A 219 25.77 27.28 -22.96
C GLN A 219 25.10 26.60 -21.76
N GLY A 220 24.96 27.35 -20.66
CA GLY A 220 24.22 26.91 -19.48
C GLY A 220 22.75 27.28 -19.60
N GLY A 221 21.96 26.43 -20.27
CA GLY A 221 20.52 26.39 -20.15
C GLY A 221 20.17 25.00 -19.65
N SER A 222 19.76 24.86 -18.39
CA SER A 222 19.35 23.58 -17.84
C SER A 222 18.04 23.14 -18.50
N GLU A 223 18.11 22.30 -19.53
CA GLU A 223 17.07 21.32 -19.78
C GLU A 223 16.83 20.62 -18.42
N ARG A 224 15.60 20.69 -17.88
CA ARG A 224 15.22 19.81 -16.78
C ARG A 224 15.20 18.42 -17.41
N GLU A 225 16.33 17.71 -17.33
CA GLU A 225 16.50 16.36 -17.87
C GLU A 225 15.32 15.50 -17.40
N SER A 226 14.55 14.98 -18.35
CA SER A 226 13.57 13.94 -18.05
C SER A 226 14.31 12.69 -17.62
N ILE A 227 13.84 12.04 -16.56
CA ILE A 227 14.42 10.79 -16.08
C ILE A 227 13.73 9.65 -16.84
N ASP A 228 14.53 8.73 -17.40
CA ASP A 228 13.99 7.63 -18.23
C ASP A 228 13.11 6.65 -17.44
N ALA A 229 13.42 6.41 -16.17
CA ALA A 229 12.62 5.56 -15.29
C ALA A 229 12.85 5.92 -13.81
N ALA A 230 11.80 5.78 -12.99
CA ALA A 230 11.90 5.93 -11.55
C ALA A 230 12.63 4.73 -10.93
N ALA A 231 13.46 4.98 -9.91
CA ALA A 231 14.04 3.93 -9.09
C ALA A 231 12.94 3.25 -8.26
N GLY A 232 13.22 2.03 -7.79
CA GLY A 232 12.35 1.39 -6.81
C GLY A 232 12.50 2.03 -5.43
N ASN A 233 11.41 2.05 -4.65
CA ASN A 233 11.33 2.70 -3.33
C ASN A 233 11.44 4.22 -3.43
N SER A 234 10.61 4.81 -4.27
CA SER A 234 10.59 6.25 -4.50
C SER A 234 9.17 6.80 -4.67
N VAL A 235 9.07 8.12 -4.69
CA VAL A 235 7.92 8.85 -5.22
C VAL A 235 8.36 9.56 -6.50
N GLY A 236 7.83 9.13 -7.63
CA GLY A 236 8.03 9.76 -8.92
C GLY A 236 7.18 11.02 -9.04
N PHE A 237 7.75 12.09 -9.58
CA PHE A 237 7.03 13.32 -9.89
C PHE A 237 6.92 13.49 -11.41
N VAL A 238 5.68 13.51 -11.89
CA VAL A 238 5.32 13.66 -13.30
C VAL A 238 4.79 15.08 -13.53
N ASP A 239 5.38 15.77 -14.50
CA ASP A 239 4.87 17.06 -14.95
C ASP A 239 3.65 16.84 -15.86
N PRO A 240 2.47 17.39 -15.50
CA PRO A 240 1.20 17.07 -16.16
C PRO A 240 1.08 17.72 -17.55
N GLU A 241 1.92 18.70 -17.87
CA GLU A 241 1.94 19.30 -19.22
C GLU A 241 2.82 18.54 -20.20
N SER A 242 4.04 18.20 -19.78
CA SER A 242 4.95 17.45 -20.64
C SER A 242 4.64 15.96 -20.68
N SER A 243 3.81 15.46 -19.74
CA SER A 243 3.62 14.03 -19.48
C SER A 243 4.96 13.32 -19.38
N LYS A 244 5.88 13.85 -18.56
CA LYS A 244 7.20 13.24 -18.34
C LYS A 244 7.52 13.12 -16.86
N LEU A 245 8.26 12.06 -16.52
CA LEU A 245 8.90 11.92 -15.22
C LEU A 245 10.04 12.96 -15.11
N VAL A 246 9.93 13.86 -14.14
CA VAL A 246 10.87 14.99 -13.95
C VAL A 246 11.70 14.82 -12.68
N ALA A 247 11.25 14.04 -11.71
CA ALA A 247 12.03 13.74 -10.53
C ALA A 247 11.69 12.38 -9.94
N ASP A 248 12.67 11.84 -9.22
CA ASP A 248 12.57 10.59 -8.48
C ASP A 248 13.03 10.83 -7.04
N ILE A 249 12.12 10.68 -6.08
CA ILE A 249 12.34 11.06 -4.68
C ILE A 249 12.47 9.78 -3.87
N ALA A 250 13.70 9.45 -3.44
CA ALA A 250 13.92 8.27 -2.61
C ALA A 250 13.14 8.36 -1.29
N VAL A 251 12.35 7.32 -0.99
CA VAL A 251 11.57 7.17 0.24
C VAL A 251 11.92 5.84 0.92
N GLY A 252 11.23 5.51 2.01
CA GLY A 252 11.33 4.21 2.66
C GLY A 252 10.93 3.03 1.78
N THR A 253 11.01 1.84 2.37
CA THR A 253 10.85 0.56 1.66
C THR A 253 9.39 0.21 1.44
N THR A 254 9.05 -0.22 0.22
CA THR A 254 7.69 -0.59 -0.19
C THR A 254 6.72 0.60 -0.01
N PRO A 255 6.90 1.69 -0.77
CA PRO A 255 5.92 2.76 -0.79
C PRO A 255 4.59 2.23 -1.33
N THR A 256 3.47 2.67 -0.76
CA THR A 256 2.15 2.11 -1.11
C THR A 256 1.13 3.14 -1.51
N ASP A 257 1.10 4.27 -0.80
CA ASP A 257 0.15 5.33 -1.08
C ASP A 257 0.77 6.71 -0.90
N VAL A 258 0.17 7.71 -1.57
CA VAL A 258 0.63 9.10 -1.57
C VAL A 258 -0.57 10.03 -1.46
N VAL A 259 -0.48 11.07 -0.63
CA VAL A 259 -1.48 12.15 -0.57
C VAL A 259 -0.84 13.52 -0.49
N ILE A 260 -1.58 14.55 -0.93
CA ILE A 260 -1.21 15.96 -0.81
C ILE A 260 -2.02 16.59 0.32
N GLY A 261 -1.36 17.31 1.23
CA GLY A 261 -2.02 17.93 2.36
C GLY A 261 -1.07 18.78 3.21
N ALA A 262 -1.58 19.83 3.84
CA ALA A 262 -0.79 20.75 4.67
C ALA A 262 0.51 21.25 3.99
N GLY A 263 0.42 21.56 2.69
CA GLY A 263 1.55 22.05 1.87
C GLY A 263 2.66 21.03 1.61
N ALA A 264 2.41 19.73 1.84
CA ALA A 264 3.39 18.67 1.65
C ALA A 264 2.80 17.48 0.87
N VAL A 265 3.70 16.65 0.34
CA VAL A 265 3.37 15.30 -0.14
C VAL A 265 3.70 14.32 0.97
N TRP A 266 2.85 13.33 1.20
CA TRP A 266 3.02 12.33 2.26
C TRP A 266 2.99 10.95 1.64
N ALA A 267 3.99 10.11 1.93
CA ALA A 267 4.10 8.77 1.36
C ALA A 267 4.23 7.69 2.46
N THR A 268 3.45 6.61 2.37
CA THR A 268 3.49 5.50 3.33
C THR A 268 4.52 4.45 2.93
N ASN A 269 5.36 4.02 3.88
CA ASN A 269 6.39 3.01 3.68
C ASN A 269 6.08 1.75 4.50
N THR A 270 5.38 0.77 3.89
CA THR A 270 4.79 -0.37 4.61
C THR A 270 5.82 -1.20 5.37
N ALA A 271 6.96 -1.51 4.75
CA ALA A 271 7.97 -2.40 5.33
C ALA A 271 8.77 -1.75 6.47
N ASP A 272 8.82 -0.41 6.50
CA ASP A 272 9.56 0.36 7.50
C ASP A 272 8.68 0.79 8.68
N GLY A 273 7.35 0.86 8.49
CA GLY A 273 6.44 1.37 9.51
C GLY A 273 6.52 2.89 9.65
N THR A 274 6.74 3.60 8.54
CA THR A 274 6.95 5.05 8.53
C THR A 274 6.12 5.76 7.47
N VAL A 275 6.00 7.07 7.62
CA VAL A 275 5.51 8.01 6.60
C VAL A 275 6.58 9.06 6.32
N ASP A 276 6.88 9.29 5.06
CA ASP A 276 7.78 10.37 4.63
C ASP A 276 6.99 11.62 4.26
N ARG A 277 7.36 12.76 4.86
CA ARG A 277 6.90 14.10 4.48
C ARG A 277 7.87 14.67 3.45
N ILE A 278 7.38 14.98 2.27
CA ILE A 278 8.14 15.45 1.12
C ILE A 278 7.71 16.87 0.78
N ASP A 279 8.69 17.72 0.51
CA ASP A 279 8.46 19.06 -0.01
C ASP A 279 8.12 18.99 -1.50
N PRO A 280 6.93 19.44 -1.95
CA PRO A 280 6.50 19.32 -3.34
C PRO A 280 7.30 20.23 -4.29
N VAL A 281 7.99 21.26 -3.77
CA VAL A 281 8.77 22.20 -4.56
C VAL A 281 10.21 21.74 -4.66
N THR A 282 10.87 21.48 -3.53
CA THR A 282 12.28 21.04 -3.52
C THR A 282 12.43 19.55 -3.83
N ARG A 283 11.35 18.77 -3.74
CA ARG A 283 11.30 17.33 -4.04
C ARG A 283 12.26 16.52 -3.17
N THR A 284 12.31 16.88 -1.89
CA THR A 284 13.17 16.26 -0.89
C THR A 284 12.35 15.80 0.31
N VAL A 285 12.66 14.63 0.85
CA VAL A 285 12.12 14.18 2.15
C VAL A 285 12.59 15.16 3.23
N ARG A 286 11.63 15.81 3.89
CA ARG A 286 11.86 16.72 5.02
C ARG A 286 11.93 15.97 6.34
N GLN A 287 11.10 14.93 6.50
CA GLN A 287 11.05 14.14 7.72
C GLN A 287 10.45 12.77 7.46
N THR A 288 11.00 11.76 8.13
CA THR A 288 10.42 10.41 8.25
C THR A 288 9.79 10.27 9.63
N ILE A 289 8.53 9.85 9.68
CA ILE A 289 7.72 9.76 10.91
C ILE A 289 7.39 8.29 11.16
N GLU A 290 7.70 7.79 12.36
CA GLU A 290 7.27 6.46 12.77
C GLU A 290 5.77 6.44 13.09
N VAL A 291 5.05 5.47 12.53
CA VAL A 291 3.62 5.24 12.73
C VAL A 291 3.39 3.81 13.24
N GLY A 292 2.19 3.26 13.08
CA GLY A 292 1.94 1.85 13.31
C GLY A 292 2.66 0.94 12.29
N LYS A 293 2.57 -0.37 12.50
CA LYS A 293 3.16 -1.36 11.59
C LYS A 293 2.31 -1.56 10.35
N GLY A 294 2.98 -1.69 9.20
CA GLY A 294 2.36 -1.90 7.90
C GLY A 294 1.46 -0.74 7.46
N PRO A 295 1.96 0.52 7.43
CA PRO A 295 1.17 1.64 6.92
C PRO A 295 0.83 1.40 5.45
N THR A 296 -0.44 1.55 5.09
CA THR A 296 -1.00 1.29 3.75
C THR A 296 -1.64 2.57 3.20
N GLY A 297 -2.93 2.78 3.47
CA GLY A 297 -3.67 3.96 3.01
C GLY A 297 -3.34 5.22 3.81
N ILE A 298 -3.41 6.36 3.13
CA ILE A 298 -3.17 7.69 3.73
C ILE A 298 -4.16 8.72 3.21
N ALA A 299 -4.68 9.57 4.09
CA ALA A 299 -5.52 10.70 3.70
C ALA A 299 -5.18 11.96 4.50
N PHE A 300 -5.51 13.10 3.93
CA PHE A 300 -5.44 14.38 4.60
C PHE A 300 -6.84 14.96 4.80
N GLY A 301 -7.12 15.47 6.01
CA GLY A 301 -8.40 16.09 6.36
C GLY A 301 -8.48 16.40 7.85
N ASP A 302 -9.36 17.33 8.22
CA ASP A 302 -9.41 17.89 9.59
C ASP A 302 -8.03 18.36 10.08
N ASP A 303 -7.31 19.08 9.20
CA ASP A 303 -5.93 19.57 9.40
C ASP A 303 -4.92 18.51 9.86
N SER A 304 -5.21 17.24 9.59
CA SER A 304 -4.43 16.10 10.06
C SER A 304 -4.13 15.14 8.92
N VAL A 305 -3.03 14.40 9.05
CA VAL A 305 -2.74 13.26 8.17
C VAL A 305 -3.12 11.98 8.90
N TRP A 306 -3.94 11.16 8.26
CA TRP A 306 -4.48 9.92 8.78
C TRP A 306 -3.86 8.74 8.04
N VAL A 307 -3.36 7.75 8.77
CA VAL A 307 -2.59 6.63 8.21
C VAL A 307 -3.14 5.31 8.72
N ALA A 308 -3.61 4.43 7.83
CA ALA A 308 -4.03 3.08 8.16
C ALA A 308 -2.81 2.19 8.37
N ASN A 309 -2.76 1.45 9.49
CA ASN A 309 -1.66 0.56 9.84
C ASN A 309 -2.15 -0.89 9.82
N ALA A 310 -2.13 -1.52 8.66
CA ALA A 310 -2.73 -2.83 8.39
C ALA A 310 -2.31 -3.90 9.40
N ASN A 311 -1.02 -3.96 9.72
CA ASN A 311 -0.46 -4.98 10.61
C ASN A 311 -0.69 -4.71 12.11
N SER A 312 -1.14 -3.50 12.47
CA SER A 312 -1.42 -3.08 13.85
C SER A 312 -2.90 -3.01 14.16
N GLY A 313 -3.76 -2.97 13.15
CA GLY A 313 -5.21 -2.78 13.31
C GLY A 313 -5.59 -1.39 13.82
N THR A 314 -4.78 -0.38 13.51
CA THR A 314 -4.93 0.99 14.01
C THR A 314 -4.85 2.03 12.88
N VAL A 315 -5.37 3.22 13.15
CA VAL A 315 -5.11 4.44 12.38
C VAL A 315 -4.24 5.38 13.22
N SER A 316 -3.19 5.94 12.62
CA SER A 316 -2.37 6.99 13.24
C SER A 316 -2.84 8.36 12.75
N ARG A 317 -3.03 9.30 13.67
CA ARG A 317 -3.27 10.72 13.37
C ARG A 317 -1.96 11.49 13.57
N ILE A 318 -1.48 12.11 12.50
CA ILE A 318 -0.27 12.94 12.50
C ILE A 318 -0.69 14.40 12.45
N ASP A 319 -0.13 15.20 13.35
CA ASP A 319 -0.19 16.66 13.28
C ASP A 319 0.89 17.17 12.29
N PRO A 320 0.51 17.81 11.17
CA PRO A 320 1.45 18.35 10.19
C PRO A 320 2.30 19.53 10.70
N GLY A 321 1.86 20.21 11.77
CA GLY A 321 2.59 21.31 12.37
C GLY A 321 3.82 20.83 13.15
N SER A 322 3.65 19.78 13.95
CA SER A 322 4.73 19.18 14.74
C SER A 322 5.42 17.97 14.08
N ASN A 323 4.82 17.39 13.03
CA ASN A 323 5.23 16.13 12.41
C ASN A 323 5.31 14.96 13.40
N ARG A 324 4.32 14.87 14.28
CA ARG A 324 4.24 13.82 15.30
C ARG A 324 2.91 13.11 15.21
N VAL A 325 2.93 11.80 15.47
CA VAL A 325 1.72 11.04 15.78
C VAL A 325 1.17 11.58 17.09
N ILE A 326 -0.01 12.18 17.03
CA ILE A 326 -0.73 12.74 18.18
C ILE A 326 -1.76 11.75 18.73
N GLU A 327 -2.20 10.79 17.92
CA GLU A 327 -3.17 9.78 18.32
C GLU A 327 -3.00 8.46 17.55
N THR A 328 -3.31 7.34 18.20
CA THR A 328 -3.40 6.01 17.58
C THR A 328 -4.75 5.39 17.94
N ILE A 329 -5.59 5.15 16.93
CA ILE A 329 -7.00 4.76 17.07
C ILE A 329 -7.17 3.31 16.63
N PRO A 330 -7.66 2.39 17.48
CA PRO A 330 -8.02 1.03 17.06
C PRO A 330 -9.25 1.03 16.14
N VAL A 331 -9.22 0.29 15.02
CA VAL A 331 -10.33 0.26 14.04
C VAL A 331 -10.83 -1.13 13.67
N GLY A 332 -9.95 -2.12 13.52
CA GLY A 332 -10.26 -3.44 12.97
C GLY A 332 -8.99 -4.09 12.38
N ASN A 333 -9.11 -5.28 11.79
CA ASN A 333 -7.99 -5.94 11.13
C ASN A 333 -7.78 -5.48 9.70
N GLY A 334 -6.52 -5.47 9.29
CA GLY A 334 -6.13 -5.11 7.94
C GLY A 334 -6.71 -3.79 7.47
N PRO A 335 -6.65 -2.68 8.25
CA PRO A 335 -7.04 -1.39 7.73
C PRO A 335 -6.23 -1.09 6.46
N ALA A 336 -6.92 -0.82 5.36
CA ALA A 336 -6.35 -0.67 4.02
C ALA A 336 -6.54 0.77 3.52
N GLY A 337 -7.37 1.01 2.52
CA GLY A 337 -7.74 2.36 2.09
C GLY A 337 -8.47 3.14 3.18
N LEU A 338 -8.25 4.46 3.18
CA LEU A 338 -8.99 5.36 4.04
C LEU A 338 -9.17 6.71 3.35
N THR A 339 -10.22 7.43 3.72
CA THR A 339 -10.47 8.76 3.18
C THR A 339 -11.11 9.66 4.25
N PHE A 340 -11.02 10.97 4.04
CA PHE A 340 -11.70 11.96 4.87
C PHE A 340 -12.77 12.69 4.05
N GLY A 341 -13.97 12.79 4.61
CA GLY A 341 -15.10 13.48 3.98
C GLY A 341 -16.37 13.27 4.78
N GLU A 342 -17.39 14.09 4.53
CA GLU A 342 -18.64 14.10 5.29
C GLU A 342 -18.41 14.19 6.82
N GLY A 343 -17.38 14.96 7.21
CA GLY A 343 -17.02 15.21 8.62
C GLY A 343 -16.45 14.01 9.39
N ALA A 344 -15.99 12.97 8.69
CA ALA A 344 -15.42 11.78 9.33
C ALA A 344 -14.24 11.20 8.54
N VAL A 345 -13.45 10.38 9.24
CA VAL A 345 -12.47 9.50 8.59
C VAL A 345 -13.12 8.14 8.39
N TRP A 346 -13.10 7.65 7.17
CA TRP A 346 -13.68 6.38 6.76
C TRP A 346 -12.57 5.40 6.43
N VAL A 347 -12.60 4.21 7.04
CA VAL A 347 -11.48 3.25 6.97
C VAL A 347 -12.03 1.89 6.60
N VAL A 348 -11.53 1.30 5.51
CA VAL A 348 -11.86 -0.09 5.19
C VAL A 348 -10.98 -1.03 5.99
N ASN A 349 -11.60 -2.03 6.63
CA ASN A 349 -10.93 -3.11 7.33
C ASN A 349 -11.06 -4.36 6.47
N ARG A 350 -10.03 -4.65 5.67
CA ARG A 350 -10.07 -5.68 4.61
C ARG A 350 -10.40 -7.07 5.15
N ASP A 351 -9.64 -7.51 6.14
CA ASP A 351 -9.73 -8.86 6.70
C ASP A 351 -11.03 -9.07 7.50
N ASP A 352 -11.64 -7.95 7.90
CA ASP A 352 -12.88 -7.91 8.66
C ASP A 352 -14.12 -7.79 7.79
N HIS A 353 -13.96 -7.41 6.52
CA HIS A 353 -15.05 -7.10 5.60
C HIS A 353 -15.95 -5.96 6.10
N THR A 354 -15.35 -4.93 6.71
CA THR A 354 -16.09 -3.82 7.32
C THR A 354 -15.53 -2.44 6.93
N LEU A 355 -16.37 -1.43 7.08
CA LEU A 355 -16.04 0.00 7.00
C LEU A 355 -16.24 0.62 8.39
N SER A 356 -15.23 1.32 8.90
CA SER A 356 -15.30 2.05 10.17
C SER A 356 -15.36 3.55 9.96
N ARG A 357 -16.22 4.24 10.73
CA ARG A 357 -16.36 5.69 10.73
C ARG A 357 -15.78 6.27 12.02
N ILE A 358 -14.65 6.97 11.91
CA ILE A 358 -13.99 7.65 13.02
C ILE A 358 -14.48 9.10 13.08
N ASP A 359 -14.84 9.53 14.28
CA ASP A 359 -15.06 10.94 14.59
C ASP A 359 -13.71 11.62 14.84
N PRO A 360 -13.29 12.59 14.00
CA PRO A 360 -11.99 13.22 14.10
C PRO A 360 -11.85 14.13 15.34
N ALA A 361 -12.96 14.60 15.92
CA ALA A 361 -12.91 15.42 17.13
C ALA A 361 -12.63 14.59 18.39
N SER A 362 -13.22 13.39 18.48
CA SER A 362 -13.09 12.52 19.65
C SER A 362 -12.04 11.42 19.51
N GLY A 363 -11.57 11.15 18.29
CA GLY A 363 -10.62 10.08 18.00
C GLY A 363 -11.20 8.67 18.19
N LYS A 364 -12.53 8.53 18.15
CA LYS A 364 -13.23 7.27 18.40
C LYS A 364 -13.94 6.75 17.16
N VAL A 365 -13.92 5.43 16.98
CA VAL A 365 -14.81 4.74 16.04
C VAL A 365 -16.25 4.88 16.54
N SER A 366 -17.06 5.58 15.76
CA SER A 366 -18.48 5.84 16.06
C SER A 366 -19.37 4.69 15.57
N HIS A 367 -19.06 4.14 14.40
CA HIS A 367 -19.83 3.09 13.73
C HIS A 367 -18.91 2.17 12.93
N THR A 368 -19.34 0.92 12.78
CA THR A 368 -18.73 -0.08 11.89
C THR A 368 -19.84 -0.82 11.16
N VAL A 369 -19.73 -0.95 9.84
CA VAL A 369 -20.72 -1.62 8.99
C VAL A 369 -20.04 -2.64 8.09
N GLY A 370 -20.68 -3.79 7.84
CA GLY A 370 -20.19 -4.79 6.90
C GLY A 370 -20.25 -4.28 5.46
N VAL A 371 -19.15 -4.40 4.72
CA VAL A 371 -19.05 -3.96 3.31
C VAL A 371 -18.35 -5.03 2.49
N GLY A 372 -19.14 -5.79 1.72
CA GLY A 372 -18.61 -6.69 0.69
C GLY A 372 -17.61 -7.73 1.17
N LEU A 373 -16.82 -8.24 0.22
CA LEU A 373 -15.73 -9.17 0.45
C LEU A 373 -14.41 -8.44 0.27
N GLU A 374 -13.51 -8.61 1.23
CA GLU A 374 -12.15 -8.04 1.26
C GLU A 374 -12.09 -6.60 0.70
N PRO A 375 -12.76 -5.63 1.35
CA PRO A 375 -12.80 -4.28 0.84
C PRO A 375 -11.40 -3.69 0.74
N ILE A 376 -11.11 -3.01 -0.37
CA ILE A 376 -9.74 -2.58 -0.72
C ILE A 376 -9.55 -1.09 -0.45
N ASP A 377 -10.46 -0.27 -0.97
CA ASP A 377 -10.34 1.19 -0.97
C ASP A 377 -11.68 1.89 -0.79
N VAL A 378 -11.65 3.18 -0.44
CA VAL A 378 -12.84 3.99 -0.15
C VAL A 378 -12.73 5.43 -0.68
N ALA A 379 -13.79 5.91 -1.32
CA ALA A 379 -13.93 7.28 -1.80
C ALA A 379 -15.23 7.93 -1.31
N ILE A 380 -15.27 9.26 -1.31
CA ILE A 380 -16.43 10.04 -0.89
C ILE A 380 -16.82 11.03 -1.97
N GLY A 381 -18.12 11.17 -2.20
CA GLY A 381 -18.67 12.21 -3.06
C GLY A 381 -20.19 12.27 -3.00
N GLN A 382 -20.74 13.48 -3.11
CA GLN A 382 -22.19 13.73 -3.09
C GLN A 382 -22.91 13.15 -1.84
N GLY A 383 -22.30 13.20 -0.65
CA GLY A 383 -22.90 12.64 0.56
C GLY A 383 -22.85 11.12 0.66
N ARG A 384 -22.14 10.45 -0.25
CA ARG A 384 -22.07 8.98 -0.37
C ARG A 384 -20.64 8.49 -0.11
N VAL A 385 -20.53 7.32 0.50
CA VAL A 385 -19.27 6.60 0.70
C VAL A 385 -19.25 5.40 -0.24
N TRP A 386 -18.22 5.29 -1.08
CA TRP A 386 -18.05 4.26 -2.10
C TRP A 386 -16.90 3.34 -1.73
N VAL A 387 -17.17 2.05 -1.58
CA VAL A 387 -16.18 1.06 -1.14
C VAL A 387 -16.02 -0.02 -2.21
N THR A 388 -14.79 -0.32 -2.63
CA THR A 388 -14.53 -1.43 -3.55
C THR A 388 -14.47 -2.76 -2.81
N SER A 389 -15.00 -3.81 -3.45
CA SER A 389 -15.13 -5.16 -2.89
C SER A 389 -14.60 -6.20 -3.88
N SER A 390 -13.73 -7.10 -3.43
CA SER A 390 -12.98 -8.04 -4.28
C SER A 390 -13.86 -9.00 -5.09
N ASP A 391 -15.13 -9.14 -4.72
CA ASP A 391 -16.17 -9.89 -5.44
C ASP A 391 -16.71 -9.18 -6.71
N GLY A 392 -16.08 -8.09 -7.15
CA GLY A 392 -16.41 -7.41 -8.40
C GLY A 392 -17.49 -6.34 -8.24
N LYS A 393 -17.56 -5.72 -7.06
CA LYS A 393 -18.57 -4.71 -6.74
C LYS A 393 -17.95 -3.41 -6.22
N VAL A 394 -18.67 -2.32 -6.43
CA VAL A 394 -18.54 -1.09 -5.64
C VAL A 394 -19.79 -0.92 -4.79
N ILE A 395 -19.61 -0.67 -3.51
CA ILE A 395 -20.65 -0.64 -2.49
C ILE A 395 -20.88 0.80 -2.09
N HIS A 396 -22.14 1.21 -2.14
CA HIS A 396 -22.59 2.50 -1.68
C HIS A 396 -23.06 2.39 -0.22
N VAL A 397 -22.45 3.17 0.65
CA VAL A 397 -22.85 3.36 2.05
C VAL A 397 -23.32 4.80 2.24
N ASP A 398 -24.48 4.97 2.86
CA ASP A 398 -24.98 6.28 3.25
C ASP A 398 -24.09 6.87 4.36
N SER A 399 -23.61 8.10 4.17
CA SER A 399 -22.63 8.72 5.08
C SER A 399 -23.21 9.11 6.44
N VAL A 400 -24.54 9.23 6.56
CA VAL A 400 -25.24 9.68 7.77
C VAL A 400 -25.74 8.49 8.58
N SER A 401 -26.50 7.57 7.96
CA SER A 401 -27.02 6.38 8.64
C SER A 401 -25.99 5.26 8.78
N VAL A 402 -24.91 5.30 8.01
CA VAL A 402 -23.85 4.27 7.97
C VAL A 402 -24.42 2.89 7.61
N THR A 403 -25.33 2.86 6.65
CA THR A 403 -25.96 1.64 6.15
C THR A 403 -25.60 1.41 4.69
N VAL A 404 -25.36 0.14 4.32
CA VAL A 404 -25.23 -0.25 2.91
C VAL A 404 -26.55 0.00 2.20
N VAL A 405 -26.52 0.82 1.17
CA VAL A 405 -27.68 1.17 0.34
C VAL A 405 -27.80 0.18 -0.82
N GLU A 406 -26.70 -0.08 -1.49
CA GLU A 406 -26.66 -0.93 -2.69
C GLU A 406 -25.24 -1.40 -3.00
N ALA A 407 -25.15 -2.38 -3.91
CA ALA A 407 -23.90 -2.89 -4.43
C ALA A 407 -23.98 -3.02 -5.96
N ILE A 408 -23.08 -2.34 -6.65
CA ILE A 408 -23.09 -2.17 -8.10
C ILE A 408 -22.00 -3.08 -8.69
N GLY A 409 -22.38 -3.91 -9.66
CA GLY A 409 -21.42 -4.76 -10.37
C GLY A 409 -20.49 -3.94 -11.26
N VAL A 410 -19.19 -4.14 -11.10
CA VAL A 410 -18.12 -3.52 -11.91
C VAL A 410 -17.29 -4.64 -12.57
N GLY A 411 -16.03 -4.37 -12.92
CA GLY A 411 -15.11 -5.40 -13.40
C GLY A 411 -14.56 -6.29 -12.28
N ARG A 412 -13.69 -7.23 -12.64
CA ARG A 412 -13.05 -8.16 -11.70
C ARG A 412 -11.86 -7.53 -10.99
N GLY A 413 -11.74 -7.85 -9.71
CA GLY A 413 -10.69 -7.32 -8.85
C GLY A 413 -10.70 -5.80 -8.76
N PRO A 414 -11.84 -5.18 -8.39
CA PRO A 414 -11.87 -3.74 -8.16
C PRO A 414 -10.92 -3.40 -7.01
N GLY A 415 -9.97 -2.52 -7.28
CA GLY A 415 -8.93 -2.05 -6.37
C GLY A 415 -9.23 -0.64 -5.91
N ALA A 416 -8.52 0.34 -6.47
CA ALA A 416 -8.68 1.75 -6.11
C ALA A 416 -10.00 2.36 -6.62
N VAL A 417 -10.52 3.31 -5.86
CA VAL A 417 -11.73 4.08 -6.21
C VAL A 417 -11.52 5.56 -5.97
N ALA A 418 -12.03 6.40 -6.87
CA ALA A 418 -12.06 7.84 -6.67
C ALA A 418 -13.38 8.45 -7.15
N PHE A 419 -13.76 9.57 -6.55
CA PHE A 419 -14.93 10.34 -6.96
C PHE A 419 -14.49 11.64 -7.63
N GLY A 420 -15.11 11.97 -8.77
CA GLY A 420 -14.86 13.21 -9.49
C GLY A 420 -15.59 13.25 -10.82
N PHE A 421 -15.80 14.45 -11.36
CA PHE A 421 -16.61 14.65 -12.58
C PHE A 421 -18.01 14.03 -12.47
N GLU A 422 -18.63 14.18 -11.28
CA GLU A 422 -19.95 13.62 -10.94
C GLU A 422 -20.03 12.10 -11.16
N SER A 423 -18.92 11.39 -10.98
CA SER A 423 -18.83 9.95 -11.25
C SER A 423 -17.90 9.27 -10.27
N VAL A 424 -18.19 8.00 -10.03
CA VAL A 424 -17.30 7.09 -9.30
C VAL A 424 -16.45 6.36 -10.33
N TRP A 425 -15.13 6.36 -10.13
CA TRP A 425 -14.18 5.71 -11.02
C TRP A 425 -13.53 4.54 -10.27
N VAL A 426 -13.61 3.33 -10.81
CA VAL A 426 -13.14 2.10 -10.16
C VAL A 426 -12.13 1.40 -11.04
N ALA A 427 -10.90 1.21 -10.54
CA ALA A 427 -9.86 0.44 -11.21
C ALA A 427 -10.10 -1.07 -11.03
N ASN A 428 -10.34 -1.80 -12.12
CA ASN A 428 -10.56 -3.24 -12.13
C ASN A 428 -9.24 -3.96 -12.47
N THR A 429 -8.42 -4.19 -11.45
CA THR A 429 -7.04 -4.68 -11.59
C THR A 429 -6.96 -5.97 -12.42
N ARG A 430 -7.89 -6.92 -12.22
CA ARG A 430 -7.82 -8.22 -12.92
C ARG A 430 -8.33 -8.19 -14.36
N ASP A 431 -9.12 -7.16 -14.71
CA ASP A 431 -9.66 -6.99 -16.06
C ASP A 431 -8.84 -6.02 -16.91
N GLY A 432 -8.00 -5.18 -16.29
CA GLY A 432 -7.25 -4.17 -17.03
C GLY A 432 -8.05 -2.90 -17.38
N THR A 433 -9.19 -2.71 -16.72
CA THR A 433 -10.16 -1.66 -17.06
C THR A 433 -10.42 -0.69 -15.91
N VAL A 434 -10.99 0.46 -16.25
CA VAL A 434 -11.62 1.37 -15.29
C VAL A 434 -13.11 1.46 -15.58
N SER A 435 -13.95 1.22 -14.56
CA SER A 435 -15.40 1.44 -14.63
C SER A 435 -15.72 2.87 -14.21
N ARG A 436 -16.50 3.58 -15.01
CA ARG A 436 -17.16 4.84 -14.64
C ARG A 436 -18.59 4.50 -14.22
N VAL A 437 -18.97 4.88 -13.01
CA VAL A 437 -20.29 4.64 -12.43
C VAL A 437 -20.96 5.97 -12.17
N ASP A 438 -22.19 6.11 -12.68
CA ASP A 438 -23.06 7.22 -12.35
C ASP A 438 -23.65 6.97 -10.95
N PRO A 439 -23.36 7.85 -9.98
CA PRO A 439 -23.77 7.65 -8.60
C PRO A 439 -25.30 7.67 -8.44
N ASP A 440 -26.06 8.39 -9.28
CA ASP A 440 -27.51 8.59 -9.11
C ASP A 440 -28.36 7.49 -9.76
N SER A 441 -27.93 6.98 -10.91
CA SER A 441 -28.59 5.85 -11.57
C SER A 441 -28.04 4.49 -11.16
N SER A 442 -26.93 4.47 -10.42
CA SER A 442 -26.22 3.26 -9.99
C SER A 442 -25.79 2.36 -11.16
N ALA A 443 -25.53 2.97 -12.31
CA ALA A 443 -25.20 2.28 -13.55
C ALA A 443 -23.74 2.52 -13.94
N VAL A 444 -23.08 1.47 -14.43
CA VAL A 444 -21.78 1.60 -15.12
C VAL A 444 -22.04 2.29 -16.47
N THR A 445 -21.59 3.54 -16.60
CA THR A 445 -21.77 4.37 -17.80
C THR A 445 -20.65 4.18 -18.83
N ALA A 446 -19.48 3.73 -18.39
CA ALA A 446 -18.38 3.36 -19.27
C ALA A 446 -17.46 2.29 -18.64
N THR A 447 -16.88 1.45 -19.49
CA THR A 447 -15.75 0.56 -19.15
C THR A 447 -14.59 0.89 -20.07
N ILE A 448 -13.46 1.32 -19.50
CA ILE A 448 -12.36 1.94 -20.21
C ILE A 448 -11.15 1.02 -20.11
N GLU A 449 -10.62 0.58 -21.25
CA GLU A 449 -9.39 -0.21 -21.31
C GLU A 449 -8.18 0.66 -20.99
N THR A 450 -7.42 0.30 -19.94
CA THR A 450 -6.29 1.11 -19.45
C THR A 450 -4.93 0.41 -19.51
N GLY A 451 -4.90 -0.87 -19.86
CA GLY A 451 -3.70 -1.71 -19.83
C GLY A 451 -3.87 -2.87 -18.86
N ARG A 452 -2.78 -3.46 -18.38
CA ARG A 452 -2.84 -4.52 -17.36
C ARG A 452 -2.74 -3.94 -15.95
N ASP A 453 -3.41 -4.59 -15.02
CA ASP A 453 -3.28 -4.38 -13.58
C ASP A 453 -3.38 -2.90 -13.11
N PRO A 454 -4.44 -2.14 -13.49
CA PRO A 454 -4.66 -0.81 -12.93
C PRO A 454 -4.81 -0.91 -11.40
N SER A 455 -4.05 -0.09 -10.67
CA SER A 455 -3.81 -0.27 -9.23
C SER A 455 -4.17 0.94 -8.38
N GLY A 456 -3.84 2.15 -8.83
CA GLY A 456 -4.21 3.42 -8.20
C GLY A 456 -5.02 4.28 -9.14
N ILE A 457 -5.86 5.15 -8.58
CA ILE A 457 -6.67 6.10 -9.33
C ILE A 457 -6.75 7.44 -8.60
N ALA A 458 -6.59 8.54 -9.32
CA ALA A 458 -6.71 9.87 -8.77
C ALA A 458 -7.40 10.81 -9.77
N VAL A 459 -8.29 11.66 -9.25
CA VAL A 459 -9.01 12.65 -10.06
C VAL A 459 -8.28 13.99 -9.93
N GLY A 460 -7.79 14.51 -11.05
CA GLY A 460 -7.24 15.85 -11.17
C GLY A 460 -8.28 16.87 -11.64
N PRO A 461 -7.86 18.14 -11.87
CA PRO A 461 -8.77 19.20 -12.29
C PRO A 461 -9.48 18.93 -13.63
N ASP A 462 -8.80 18.28 -14.57
CA ASP A 462 -9.24 18.09 -15.95
C ASP A 462 -9.18 16.63 -16.43
N SER A 463 -8.70 15.71 -15.60
CA SER A 463 -8.40 14.34 -16.02
C SER A 463 -8.43 13.35 -14.87
N VAL A 464 -8.66 12.08 -15.20
CA VAL A 464 -8.52 10.96 -14.27
C VAL A 464 -7.21 10.25 -14.60
N TRP A 465 -6.39 10.00 -13.57
CA TRP A 465 -5.09 9.37 -13.71
C TRP A 465 -5.11 7.98 -13.07
N VAL A 466 -4.51 7.01 -13.75
CA VAL A 466 -4.54 5.60 -13.36
C VAL A 466 -3.13 5.02 -13.44
N SER A 467 -2.64 4.42 -12.36
CA SER A 467 -1.35 3.73 -12.33
C SER A 467 -1.55 2.27 -12.67
N SER A 468 -0.54 1.68 -13.31
CA SER A 468 -0.43 0.23 -13.50
C SER A 468 0.68 -0.33 -12.62
N GLU A 469 0.32 -1.28 -11.74
CA GLU A 469 1.28 -1.89 -10.81
C GLU A 469 2.32 -2.72 -11.55
N SER A 470 1.94 -3.44 -12.60
CA SER A 470 2.87 -4.31 -13.31
C SER A 470 3.49 -3.65 -14.52
N GLU A 471 2.77 -2.81 -15.27
CA GLU A 471 3.30 -2.26 -16.51
C GLU A 471 4.24 -1.07 -16.26
N GLY A 472 4.19 -0.45 -15.08
CA GLY A 472 4.99 0.75 -14.83
C GLY A 472 4.49 1.94 -15.64
N VAL A 473 3.20 1.94 -16.01
CA VAL A 473 2.56 2.93 -16.88
C VAL A 473 1.56 3.76 -16.09
N LEU A 474 1.60 5.07 -16.31
CA LEU A 474 0.60 6.02 -15.84
C LEU A 474 -0.30 6.42 -17.02
N THR A 475 -1.59 6.11 -16.91
CA THR A 475 -2.60 6.34 -17.96
C THR A 475 -3.47 7.53 -17.59
N ARG A 476 -3.68 8.44 -18.56
CA ARG A 476 -4.57 9.60 -18.45
C ARG A 476 -5.89 9.31 -19.16
N ILE A 477 -7.00 9.52 -18.48
CA ILE A 477 -8.36 9.39 -19.00
C ILE A 477 -8.99 10.78 -19.07
N ASP A 478 -9.56 11.11 -20.22
CA ASP A 478 -10.44 12.27 -20.40
C ASP A 478 -11.83 11.94 -19.87
N PRO A 479 -12.32 12.63 -18.80
CA PRO A 479 -13.60 12.34 -18.18
C PRO A 479 -14.80 12.69 -19.06
N ALA A 480 -14.66 13.66 -19.98
CA ALA A 480 -15.74 14.08 -20.87
C ALA A 480 -16.03 13.01 -21.94
N THR A 481 -14.98 12.38 -22.47
CA THR A 481 -15.11 11.36 -23.52
C THR A 481 -15.04 9.93 -23.00
N SER A 482 -14.60 9.73 -21.75
CA SER A 482 -14.33 8.42 -21.14
C SER A 482 -13.38 7.58 -21.99
N ARG A 483 -12.28 8.20 -22.45
CA ARG A 483 -11.25 7.56 -23.26
C ARG A 483 -9.86 7.85 -22.71
N VAL A 484 -8.96 6.91 -22.90
CA VAL A 484 -7.53 7.13 -22.67
C VAL A 484 -7.05 8.22 -23.63
N SER A 485 -6.54 9.31 -23.06
CA SER A 485 -5.98 10.44 -23.80
C SER A 485 -4.46 10.37 -23.92
N ASP A 486 -3.78 9.74 -22.95
CA ASP A 486 -2.33 9.61 -22.90
C ASP A 486 -1.88 8.42 -22.03
N SER A 487 -0.68 7.91 -22.27
CA SER A 487 -0.05 6.85 -21.47
C SER A 487 1.45 7.08 -21.38
N LEU A 488 1.97 7.12 -20.16
CA LEU A 488 3.35 7.43 -19.85
C LEU A 488 4.05 6.25 -19.17
N GLU A 489 5.16 5.79 -19.72
CA GLU A 489 6.03 4.81 -19.08
C GLU A 489 6.89 5.50 -18.01
N ILE A 490 6.67 5.15 -16.75
CA ILE A 490 7.44 5.62 -15.58
C ILE A 490 8.50 4.59 -15.18
N GLY A 491 8.26 3.32 -15.51
CA GLY A 491 9.03 2.19 -14.99
C GLY A 491 8.66 1.86 -13.54
N GLY A 492 9.28 0.81 -13.00
CA GLY A 492 8.98 0.35 -11.65
C GLY A 492 7.62 -0.37 -11.56
N SER A 493 7.04 -0.34 -10.37
CA SER A 493 5.70 -0.86 -10.07
C SER A 493 4.89 0.26 -9.40
N LEU A 494 3.90 0.79 -10.12
CA LEU A 494 3.18 2.01 -9.70
C LEU A 494 1.96 1.66 -8.85
N VAL A 495 1.78 2.36 -7.74
CA VAL A 495 0.68 2.10 -6.80
C VAL A 495 -0.11 3.38 -6.52
N GLY A 496 -0.05 3.96 -5.32
CA GLY A 496 -0.78 5.19 -5.02
C GLY A 496 -0.36 6.38 -5.88
N ILE A 497 -1.34 7.22 -6.21
CA ILE A 497 -1.19 8.44 -7.00
C ILE A 497 -1.85 9.58 -6.25
N ALA A 498 -1.18 10.74 -6.24
CA ALA A 498 -1.78 11.98 -5.81
C ALA A 498 -1.61 13.06 -6.90
N VAL A 499 -2.68 13.81 -7.16
CA VAL A 499 -2.65 14.92 -8.13
C VAL A 499 -2.62 16.24 -7.36
N ALA A 500 -1.59 17.05 -7.62
CA ALA A 500 -1.47 18.43 -7.16
C ALA A 500 -1.60 19.40 -8.36
N PRO A 501 -1.94 20.67 -8.13
CA PRO A 501 -2.01 21.66 -9.21
C PRO A 501 -0.72 21.79 -10.03
N ASN A 502 0.44 21.53 -9.41
CA ASN A 502 1.76 21.64 -10.01
C ASN A 502 2.33 20.30 -10.48
N GLY A 503 1.65 19.17 -10.25
CA GLY A 503 1.99 17.89 -10.87
C GLY A 503 1.51 16.66 -10.13
N ILE A 504 1.90 15.50 -10.65
CA ILE A 504 1.38 14.20 -10.22
C ILE A 504 2.50 13.47 -9.49
N PHE A 505 2.19 12.98 -8.30
CA PHE A 505 3.09 12.19 -7.48
C PHE A 505 2.64 10.74 -7.50
N VAL A 506 3.54 9.82 -7.79
CA VAL A 506 3.24 8.38 -7.90
C VAL A 506 4.20 7.61 -7.01
N ALA A 507 3.68 6.77 -6.11
CA ALA A 507 4.52 5.83 -5.37
C ALA A 507 5.04 4.73 -6.31
N VAL A 508 6.36 4.54 -6.30
CA VAL A 508 7.05 3.60 -7.19
C VAL A 508 7.76 2.53 -6.35
N ARG A 509 7.27 1.30 -6.47
CA ARG A 509 7.95 0.12 -5.94
C ARG A 509 8.98 -0.41 -6.96
N PRO A 510 9.97 -1.20 -6.51
CA PRO A 510 10.91 -1.84 -7.43
C PRO A 510 10.19 -2.64 -8.53
N GLY A 511 10.48 -2.31 -9.79
CA GLY A 511 9.99 -3.04 -10.95
C GLY A 511 10.95 -4.15 -11.38
N SER A 512 10.48 -5.04 -12.26
CA SER A 512 11.21 -6.23 -12.73
C SER A 512 12.52 -5.95 -13.49
N GLY A 513 12.74 -4.72 -13.97
CA GLY A 513 13.92 -4.33 -14.75
C GLY A 513 15.04 -3.62 -13.99
N ALA A 514 14.78 -3.04 -12.81
CA ALA A 514 15.72 -2.10 -12.18
C ALA A 514 16.97 -2.78 -11.58
N HIS A 515 16.82 -4.01 -11.05
CA HIS A 515 17.88 -4.70 -10.33
C HIS A 515 17.76 -6.22 -10.50
N ARG A 516 18.24 -6.74 -11.63
CA ARG A 516 18.31 -8.18 -11.92
C ARG A 516 19.75 -8.68 -11.89
N GLY A 517 19.96 -9.84 -11.28
CA GLY A 517 21.20 -10.60 -11.35
C GLY A 517 21.89 -10.82 -10.01
N GLY A 518 23.09 -11.40 -10.07
CA GLY A 518 23.93 -11.61 -8.89
C GLY A 518 23.49 -12.79 -8.00
N THR A 519 24.19 -12.93 -6.87
CA THR A 519 23.98 -14.04 -5.91
C THR A 519 23.45 -13.52 -4.58
N LEU A 520 22.23 -13.90 -4.23
CA LEU A 520 21.64 -13.64 -2.91
C LEU A 520 22.07 -14.73 -1.93
N THR A 521 22.75 -14.33 -0.85
CA THR A 521 23.21 -15.26 0.20
C THR A 521 22.35 -15.13 1.45
N TYR A 522 21.54 -16.16 1.72
CA TYR A 522 20.70 -16.28 2.92
C TYR A 522 21.38 -17.22 3.93
N VAL A 523 21.62 -16.75 5.16
CA VAL A 523 22.33 -17.54 6.19
C VAL A 523 21.36 -18.01 7.27
N VAL A 524 21.41 -19.30 7.62
CA VAL A 524 20.54 -19.91 8.63
C VAL A 524 21.33 -20.81 9.59
N PRO A 525 20.85 -21.00 10.83
CA PRO A 525 21.53 -21.84 11.82
C PRO A 525 21.31 -23.34 11.60
N ASP A 526 20.25 -23.72 10.89
CA ASP A 526 19.88 -25.11 10.68
C ASP A 526 20.91 -25.81 9.80
N ARG A 527 21.28 -27.04 10.19
CA ARG A 527 22.25 -27.86 9.46
C ARG A 527 21.61 -28.74 8.41
N ASP A 528 20.32 -29.00 8.48
CA ASP A 528 19.60 -29.87 7.54
C ASP A 528 18.19 -29.33 7.35
N ILE A 529 17.72 -29.26 6.10
CA ILE A 529 16.37 -28.83 5.73
C ILE A 529 15.43 -30.01 5.39
N GLY A 530 15.89 -31.25 5.60
CA GLY A 530 15.15 -32.47 5.33
C GLY A 530 15.17 -32.86 3.85
N SER A 531 13.98 -32.90 3.24
CA SER A 531 13.79 -33.33 1.85
C SER A 531 13.56 -32.12 0.92
N LEU A 532 14.03 -32.24 -0.33
CA LEU A 532 13.66 -31.35 -1.46
C LEU A 532 12.36 -31.80 -2.14
N ASP A 533 11.66 -32.76 -1.54
CA ASP A 533 10.39 -33.27 -2.01
C ASP A 533 9.22 -32.63 -1.24
N PRO A 534 8.30 -31.91 -1.90
CA PRO A 534 7.16 -31.30 -1.24
C PRO A 534 6.25 -32.29 -0.52
N ALA A 535 6.20 -33.55 -0.94
CA ALA A 535 5.43 -34.57 -0.23
C ALA A 535 6.14 -35.12 1.02
N GLY A 536 7.40 -34.75 1.27
CA GLY A 536 8.19 -35.18 2.43
C GLY A 536 7.90 -34.43 3.74
N GLY A 537 7.06 -33.40 3.72
CA GLY A 537 6.55 -32.70 4.91
C GLY A 537 7.16 -31.32 5.21
N PHE A 538 6.76 -30.76 6.37
CA PHE A 538 6.85 -29.35 6.77
C PHE A 538 8.25 -28.69 6.81
N THR A 539 9.36 -29.44 6.93
CA THR A 539 10.71 -28.85 7.08
C THR A 539 11.22 -28.07 5.85
N ALA A 540 10.48 -28.07 4.74
CA ALA A 540 10.94 -27.61 3.45
C ALA A 540 10.20 -26.36 2.90
N PHE A 541 9.66 -25.53 3.80
CA PHE A 541 9.11 -24.21 3.44
C PHE A 541 10.14 -23.27 2.78
N PHE A 542 11.42 -23.39 3.13
CA PHE A 542 12.50 -22.58 2.56
C PHE A 542 12.88 -23.02 1.14
N GLY A 543 12.03 -22.72 0.16
CA GLY A 543 12.39 -22.75 -1.26
C GLY A 543 11.41 -23.43 -2.20
N PHE A 544 10.41 -24.18 -1.72
CA PHE A 544 9.43 -24.78 -2.63
C PHE A 544 8.55 -23.76 -3.33
N GLY A 545 8.19 -22.68 -2.63
CA GLY A 545 7.53 -21.54 -3.26
C GLY A 545 8.39 -20.81 -4.29
N LEU A 546 9.67 -21.17 -4.49
CA LEU A 546 10.55 -20.63 -5.53
C LEU A 546 10.68 -21.58 -6.74
N THR A 547 10.45 -22.88 -6.52
CA THR A 547 10.73 -23.92 -7.51
C THR A 547 9.49 -24.61 -8.05
N ASN A 548 8.36 -24.57 -7.35
CA ASN A 548 7.15 -25.28 -7.73
C ASN A 548 5.90 -24.41 -7.63
N ASP A 549 4.87 -24.78 -8.39
CA ASP A 549 3.63 -24.04 -8.52
C ASP A 549 2.40 -24.94 -8.39
N GLY A 550 1.43 -24.45 -7.63
CA GLY A 550 0.09 -25.01 -7.50
C GLY A 550 -0.89 -24.44 -8.54
N LEU A 551 -2.12 -24.94 -8.52
CA LEU A 551 -3.22 -24.34 -9.30
C LEU A 551 -3.51 -22.91 -8.86
N THR A 552 -3.47 -22.69 -7.55
CA THR A 552 -3.61 -21.39 -6.89
C THR A 552 -2.30 -21.02 -6.22
N ALA A 553 -2.19 -19.77 -5.77
CA ALA A 553 -1.11 -19.31 -4.92
C ALA A 553 -1.63 -18.20 -4.00
N PHE A 554 -0.89 -17.90 -2.95
CA PHE A 554 -1.01 -16.61 -2.28
C PHE A 554 -0.35 -15.51 -3.12
N LYS A 555 -0.91 -14.29 -3.11
CA LYS A 555 -0.35 -13.15 -3.83
C LYS A 555 1.10 -12.93 -3.38
N ARG A 556 2.03 -12.85 -4.34
CA ARG A 556 3.48 -12.84 -4.10
C ARG A 556 3.98 -11.44 -3.71
N ILE A 557 3.44 -10.89 -2.63
CA ILE A 557 3.74 -9.57 -2.09
C ILE A 557 3.92 -9.63 -0.57
N GLY A 558 4.63 -8.66 0.01
CA GLY A 558 4.72 -8.48 1.45
C GLY A 558 3.44 -7.91 2.09
N GLY A 559 3.32 -8.04 3.42
CA GLY A 559 2.19 -7.52 4.20
C GLY A 559 0.92 -8.39 4.11
N GLN A 560 -0.19 -7.90 4.69
CA GLN A 560 -1.46 -8.64 4.72
C GLN A 560 -2.03 -8.90 3.33
N GLU A 561 -1.73 -8.08 2.34
CA GLU A 561 -2.16 -8.35 0.97
C GLU A 561 -1.62 -9.69 0.42
N GLY A 562 -0.49 -10.18 0.96
CA GLY A 562 0.03 -11.50 0.64
C GLY A 562 -0.83 -12.67 1.14
N THR A 563 -1.92 -12.46 1.89
CA THR A 563 -2.82 -13.55 2.31
C THR A 563 -3.91 -13.84 1.28
N GLU A 564 -4.07 -13.00 0.26
CA GLU A 564 -5.07 -13.17 -0.80
C GLU A 564 -4.74 -14.39 -1.67
N VAL A 565 -5.74 -15.24 -1.91
CA VAL A 565 -5.61 -16.37 -2.85
C VAL A 565 -5.86 -15.89 -4.27
N VAL A 566 -4.89 -16.15 -5.15
CA VAL A 566 -4.92 -15.75 -6.57
C VAL A 566 -4.73 -16.96 -7.50
N PRO A 567 -5.22 -16.88 -8.76
CA PRO A 567 -4.92 -17.91 -9.76
C PRO A 567 -3.41 -17.98 -10.04
N ASN A 568 -2.84 -19.18 -9.99
CA ASN A 568 -1.45 -19.43 -10.40
C ASN A 568 -1.40 -20.23 -11.71
N LEU A 569 -1.21 -21.55 -11.66
CA LEU A 569 -1.31 -22.38 -12.87
C LEU A 569 -2.75 -22.54 -13.37
N ALA A 570 -3.74 -22.20 -12.55
CA ALA A 570 -5.11 -21.98 -13.01
C ALA A 570 -5.24 -20.63 -13.73
N VAL A 571 -6.09 -20.59 -14.77
CA VAL A 571 -6.40 -19.36 -15.51
C VAL A 571 -7.20 -18.38 -14.66
N SER A 572 -8.13 -18.86 -13.84
CA SER A 572 -9.00 -18.05 -12.97
C SER A 572 -9.47 -18.86 -11.75
N LEU A 573 -10.01 -18.16 -10.74
CA LEU A 573 -10.70 -18.73 -9.59
C LEU A 573 -12.21 -18.59 -9.81
N ALA A 574 -12.84 -19.61 -10.38
CA ALA A 574 -14.30 -19.62 -10.49
C ALA A 574 -14.93 -19.91 -9.11
N PRO A 575 -16.10 -19.30 -8.79
CA PRO A 575 -16.83 -19.67 -7.59
C PRO A 575 -17.15 -21.17 -7.56
N PRO A 576 -17.11 -21.83 -6.39
CA PRO A 576 -17.45 -23.23 -6.30
C PRO A 576 -18.93 -23.48 -6.62
N THR A 577 -19.22 -24.67 -7.13
CA THR A 577 -20.59 -25.13 -7.38
C THR A 577 -20.96 -26.23 -6.38
N ASP A 578 -22.21 -26.71 -6.44
CA ASP A 578 -22.71 -27.77 -5.55
C ASP A 578 -22.56 -27.41 -4.05
N GLY A 579 -22.90 -26.16 -3.71
CA GLY A 579 -22.84 -25.65 -2.34
C GLY A 579 -21.43 -25.67 -1.72
N GLY A 580 -20.38 -25.46 -2.53
CA GLY A 580 -19.00 -25.48 -2.04
C GLY A 580 -18.29 -26.83 -2.15
N ARG A 581 -18.91 -27.84 -2.79
CA ARG A 581 -18.36 -29.20 -2.91
C ARG A 581 -17.68 -29.48 -4.23
N THR A 582 -17.86 -28.64 -5.25
CA THR A 582 -17.24 -28.83 -6.56
C THR A 582 -16.42 -27.61 -6.96
N TYR A 583 -15.12 -27.83 -7.22
CA TYR A 583 -14.19 -26.81 -7.71
C TYR A 583 -13.65 -27.21 -9.09
N THR A 584 -13.75 -26.30 -10.06
CA THR A 584 -13.29 -26.55 -11.43
C THR A 584 -12.23 -25.53 -11.83
N PHE A 585 -11.10 -26.00 -12.33
CA PHE A 585 -10.01 -25.16 -12.82
C PHE A 585 -9.63 -25.52 -14.25
N THR A 586 -9.25 -24.50 -15.01
CA THR A 586 -8.57 -24.65 -16.29
C THR A 586 -7.10 -24.31 -16.11
N VAL A 587 -6.21 -25.26 -16.42
CA VAL A 587 -4.76 -25.12 -16.32
C VAL A 587 -4.23 -24.32 -17.52
N ARG A 588 -3.32 -23.37 -17.26
CA ARG A 588 -2.65 -22.57 -18.28
C ARG A 588 -1.90 -23.48 -19.27
N LYS A 589 -2.03 -23.17 -20.56
CA LYS A 589 -1.34 -23.90 -21.62
C LYS A 589 0.12 -23.45 -21.74
N GLY A 590 0.97 -24.34 -22.23
CA GLY A 590 2.37 -24.01 -22.56
C GLY A 590 3.34 -23.95 -21.36
N ILE A 591 2.85 -24.14 -20.13
CA ILE A 591 3.71 -24.20 -18.93
C ILE A 591 4.60 -25.43 -19.00
N ARG A 592 5.89 -25.24 -18.71
CA ARG A 592 6.91 -26.29 -18.77
C ARG A 592 7.64 -26.43 -17.45
N TYR A 593 7.92 -27.68 -17.10
CA TYR A 593 8.93 -28.00 -16.10
C TYR A 593 10.33 -27.59 -16.58
N SER A 594 11.28 -27.52 -15.66
CA SER A 594 12.71 -27.30 -15.94
C SER A 594 13.30 -28.37 -16.88
N THR A 595 12.71 -29.57 -16.90
CA THR A 595 13.04 -30.65 -17.85
C THR A 595 12.53 -30.41 -19.28
N GLY A 596 11.65 -29.41 -19.47
CA GLY A 596 10.99 -29.10 -20.73
C GLY A 596 9.65 -29.81 -20.97
N ARG A 597 9.30 -30.80 -20.13
CA ARG A 597 7.99 -31.47 -20.17
C ARG A 597 6.87 -30.46 -19.89
N LEU A 598 5.74 -30.57 -20.57
CA LEU A 598 4.56 -29.75 -20.30
C LEU A 598 3.90 -30.17 -18.98
N VAL A 599 3.39 -29.20 -18.24
CA VAL A 599 2.48 -29.42 -17.10
C VAL A 599 1.11 -29.83 -17.63
N ARG A 600 0.50 -30.83 -17.00
CA ARG A 600 -0.81 -31.38 -17.34
C ARG A 600 -1.72 -31.44 -16.11
N PRO A 601 -3.05 -31.31 -16.27
CA PRO A 601 -4.01 -31.54 -15.19
C PRO A 601 -3.77 -32.85 -14.41
N ALA A 602 -3.43 -33.95 -15.08
CA ALA A 602 -3.13 -35.23 -14.44
C ALA A 602 -1.94 -35.19 -13.45
N ASP A 603 -1.02 -34.24 -13.59
CA ASP A 603 0.15 -34.12 -12.70
C ASP A 603 -0.24 -33.70 -11.28
N PHE A 604 -1.31 -32.91 -11.12
CA PHE A 604 -1.82 -32.51 -9.80
C PHE A 604 -2.49 -33.66 -9.07
N LYS A 605 -3.26 -34.48 -9.80
CA LYS A 605 -3.86 -35.71 -9.24
C LYS A 605 -2.77 -36.65 -8.76
N HIS A 606 -1.76 -36.90 -9.61
CA HIS A 606 -0.60 -37.72 -9.26
C HIS A 606 0.12 -37.19 -8.02
N ALA A 607 0.36 -35.88 -7.93
CA ALA A 607 1.01 -35.26 -6.78
C ALA A 607 0.22 -35.46 -5.47
N LEU A 608 -1.10 -35.29 -5.51
CA LEU A 608 -1.96 -35.47 -4.34
C LEU A 608 -2.07 -36.94 -3.93
N GLU A 609 -2.26 -37.88 -4.87
CA GLU A 609 -2.22 -39.32 -4.57
C GLU A 609 -0.90 -39.71 -3.90
N ARG A 610 0.22 -39.20 -4.44
CA ARG A 610 1.55 -39.40 -3.87
C ARG A 610 1.69 -38.84 -2.46
N LEU A 611 1.09 -37.68 -2.16
CA LEU A 611 1.10 -37.10 -0.81
C LEU A 611 0.52 -38.08 0.24
N PHE A 612 -0.58 -38.75 -0.08
CA PHE A 612 -1.17 -39.79 0.78
C PHE A 612 -0.31 -41.05 0.83
N GLU A 613 0.21 -41.52 -0.30
CA GLU A 613 1.05 -42.73 -0.38
C GLU A 613 2.32 -42.63 0.47
N LEU A 614 2.90 -41.44 0.56
CA LEU A 614 4.09 -41.17 1.39
C LEU A 614 3.76 -41.06 2.88
N GLY A 615 2.47 -41.03 3.25
CA GLY A 615 2.05 -40.80 4.63
C GLY A 615 2.49 -39.44 5.15
N SER A 616 2.45 -38.41 4.31
CA SER A 616 2.82 -37.05 4.69
C SER A 616 1.99 -36.57 5.89
N PHE A 617 2.64 -35.87 6.82
CA PHE A 617 1.97 -35.25 7.97
C PHE A 617 0.81 -34.33 7.55
N ASP A 618 0.96 -33.66 6.40
CA ASP A 618 -0.01 -32.70 5.89
C ASP A 618 -1.09 -33.35 5.00
N ALA A 619 -0.99 -34.65 4.67
CA ALA A 619 -2.00 -35.33 3.85
C ALA A 619 -3.45 -35.17 4.37
N PRO A 620 -3.73 -35.19 5.69
CA PRO A 620 -5.08 -34.99 6.22
C PRO A 620 -5.74 -33.67 5.82
N ILE A 621 -4.99 -32.62 5.44
CA ILE A 621 -5.57 -31.34 5.04
C ILE A 621 -6.45 -31.46 3.78
N PHE A 622 -6.18 -32.45 2.93
CA PHE A 622 -6.94 -32.79 1.72
C PHE A 622 -7.97 -33.91 1.97
N GLY A 623 -8.28 -34.22 3.24
CA GLY A 623 -9.25 -35.25 3.62
C GLY A 623 -10.67 -35.01 3.11
N SER A 624 -11.02 -33.76 2.78
CA SER A 624 -12.33 -33.41 2.20
C SER A 624 -12.52 -33.94 0.77
N ILE A 625 -11.45 -34.29 0.04
CA ILE A 625 -11.54 -34.82 -1.33
C ILE A 625 -12.21 -36.20 -1.32
N ALA A 626 -13.21 -36.42 -2.18
CA ALA A 626 -13.91 -37.71 -2.23
C ALA A 626 -12.96 -38.88 -2.49
N GLY A 627 -12.93 -39.83 -1.55
CA GLY A 627 -12.00 -40.97 -1.54
C GLY A 627 -10.70 -40.78 -0.72
N ALA A 628 -10.40 -39.59 -0.22
CA ALA A 628 -9.21 -39.34 0.60
C ALA A 628 -9.22 -40.11 1.92
N ASP A 629 -10.39 -40.30 2.54
CA ASP A 629 -10.56 -41.11 3.76
C ASP A 629 -10.08 -42.57 3.61
N GLU A 630 -10.19 -43.14 2.41
CA GLU A 630 -9.66 -44.47 2.13
C GLU A 630 -8.12 -44.44 2.05
N CYS A 631 -7.56 -43.42 1.40
CA CYS A 631 -6.13 -43.21 1.32
C CYS A 631 -5.47 -42.93 2.67
N LEU A 632 -6.17 -42.22 3.58
CA LEU A 632 -5.68 -41.95 4.93
C LEU A 632 -5.65 -43.22 5.80
N ARG A 633 -6.64 -44.10 5.65
CA ARG A 633 -6.73 -45.35 6.43
C ARG A 633 -5.81 -46.44 5.93
N ARG A 634 -5.56 -46.50 4.62
CA ARG A 634 -4.80 -47.59 3.99
C ARG A 634 -3.40 -47.14 3.58
N LYS A 635 -2.37 -47.76 4.16
CA LYS A 635 -1.00 -47.64 3.64
C LYS A 635 -0.89 -48.36 2.30
N GLY A 636 -0.39 -47.68 1.27
CA GLY A 636 -0.23 -48.22 -0.09
C GLY A 636 -0.83 -47.31 -1.15
N PRO A 637 -1.08 -47.82 -2.37
CA PRO A 637 -1.54 -47.01 -3.49
C PRO A 637 -2.81 -46.22 -3.15
N CYS A 638 -2.81 -44.92 -3.45
CA CYS A 638 -3.97 -44.05 -3.28
C CYS A 638 -4.71 -43.89 -4.61
N ASN A 639 -6.04 -43.82 -4.56
CA ASN A 639 -6.86 -43.59 -5.74
C ASN A 639 -7.87 -42.48 -5.46
N LEU A 640 -7.61 -41.29 -6.00
CA LEU A 640 -8.48 -40.13 -5.86
C LEU A 640 -9.39 -39.94 -7.07
N SER A 641 -9.59 -40.95 -7.93
CA SER A 641 -10.41 -40.80 -9.16
C SER A 641 -11.88 -40.43 -8.90
N ARG A 642 -12.40 -40.69 -7.69
CA ARG A 642 -13.75 -40.25 -7.29
C ARG A 642 -13.80 -38.75 -7.03
N GLY A 643 -12.75 -38.21 -6.41
CA GLY A 643 -12.63 -36.81 -6.02
C GLY A 643 -11.90 -35.92 -7.02
N ILE A 644 -11.08 -36.46 -7.92
CA ILE A 644 -10.27 -35.69 -8.87
C ILE A 644 -10.43 -36.25 -10.28
N VAL A 645 -11.07 -35.46 -11.14
CA VAL A 645 -11.27 -35.76 -12.56
C VAL A 645 -10.44 -34.80 -13.40
N THR A 646 -9.58 -35.32 -14.26
CA THR A 646 -8.67 -34.53 -15.09
C THR A 646 -8.90 -34.81 -16.57
N ASN A 647 -8.83 -33.77 -17.41
CA ASN A 647 -8.83 -33.90 -18.85
C ASN A 647 -7.67 -33.07 -19.44
N ASP A 648 -6.62 -33.76 -19.86
CA ASP A 648 -5.40 -33.15 -20.40
C ASP A 648 -5.62 -32.48 -21.77
N GLN A 649 -6.65 -32.89 -22.53
CA GLN A 649 -6.95 -32.28 -23.84
C GLN A 649 -7.61 -30.91 -23.68
N SER A 650 -8.60 -30.80 -22.79
CA SER A 650 -9.24 -29.52 -22.48
C SER A 650 -8.45 -28.68 -21.48
N GLY A 651 -7.48 -29.28 -20.77
CA GLY A 651 -6.70 -28.62 -19.73
C GLY A 651 -7.48 -28.43 -18.43
N THR A 652 -8.50 -29.26 -18.17
CA THR A 652 -9.41 -29.08 -17.03
C THR A 652 -9.13 -30.06 -15.91
N ILE A 653 -9.32 -29.61 -14.67
CA ILE A 653 -9.32 -30.42 -13.46
C ILE A 653 -10.53 -30.06 -12.61
N VAL A 654 -11.23 -31.08 -12.13
CA VAL A 654 -12.42 -30.95 -11.29
C VAL A 654 -12.17 -31.69 -9.98
N PHE A 655 -12.31 -30.98 -8.87
CA PHE A 655 -12.31 -31.52 -7.52
C PHE A 655 -13.74 -31.68 -7.02
N ARG A 656 -14.04 -32.84 -6.43
CA ARG A 656 -15.30 -33.16 -5.75
C ARG A 656 -15.00 -33.49 -4.30
N LEU A 657 -15.67 -32.81 -3.40
CA LEU A 657 -15.48 -32.90 -1.97
C LEU A 657 -16.66 -33.63 -1.30
N GLU A 658 -16.40 -34.33 -0.20
CA GLU A 658 -17.44 -35.01 0.59
C GLU A 658 -18.23 -34.01 1.47
N ALA A 659 -17.61 -32.88 1.80
CA ALA A 659 -18.21 -31.76 2.52
C ALA A 659 -17.73 -30.43 1.92
N PRO A 660 -18.49 -29.33 2.08
CA PRO A 660 -18.03 -27.99 1.70
C PRO A 660 -16.74 -27.64 2.43
N ASP A 661 -15.79 -27.04 1.71
CA ASP A 661 -14.49 -26.65 2.23
C ASP A 661 -14.12 -25.28 1.66
N PRO A 662 -14.47 -24.17 2.35
CA PRO A 662 -14.23 -22.82 1.84
C PRO A 662 -12.74 -22.49 1.69
N ASP A 663 -11.88 -23.18 2.44
CA ASP A 663 -10.43 -22.96 2.42
C ASP A 663 -9.73 -23.78 1.32
N PHE A 664 -10.47 -24.57 0.53
CA PHE A 664 -9.90 -25.46 -0.47
C PHE A 664 -8.99 -24.75 -1.48
N PRO A 665 -9.33 -23.56 -2.03
CA PRO A 665 -8.39 -22.79 -2.87
C PRO A 665 -7.11 -22.38 -2.14
N ALA A 666 -7.16 -22.09 -0.83
CA ALA A 666 -5.99 -21.75 -0.03
C ALA A 666 -5.12 -23.00 0.24
N LYS A 667 -5.73 -24.17 0.47
CA LYS A 667 -5.01 -25.45 0.58
C LYS A 667 -4.26 -25.80 -0.70
N LEU A 668 -4.85 -25.53 -1.88
CA LEU A 668 -4.20 -25.71 -3.18
C LEU A 668 -3.03 -24.73 -3.44
N ALA A 669 -2.90 -23.65 -2.65
CA ALA A 669 -1.79 -22.71 -2.73
C ALA A 669 -0.56 -23.20 -1.92
N MET A 670 -0.72 -24.21 -1.08
CA MET A 670 0.37 -24.74 -0.26
C MET A 670 1.42 -25.46 -1.11
N PRO A 671 2.71 -25.41 -0.74
CA PRO A 671 3.78 -26.08 -1.48
C PRO A 671 3.61 -27.60 -1.63
N ILE A 672 2.78 -28.23 -0.81
CA ILE A 672 2.45 -29.65 -0.87
C ILE A 672 1.43 -30.01 -1.97
N ALA A 673 0.74 -29.02 -2.56
CA ALA A 673 -0.30 -29.16 -3.58
C ALA A 673 0.18 -28.82 -5.01
N VAL A 674 1.49 -28.86 -5.23
CA VAL A 674 2.13 -28.45 -6.49
C VAL A 674 2.06 -29.54 -7.56
N ALA A 675 2.22 -29.16 -8.82
CA ALA A 675 2.25 -30.12 -9.93
C ALA A 675 3.52 -30.99 -9.88
N VAL A 676 3.38 -32.32 -9.80
CA VAL A 676 4.52 -33.26 -9.84
C VAL A 676 4.37 -34.22 -11.02
N PRO A 677 5.38 -34.37 -11.90
CA PRO A 677 5.29 -35.25 -13.05
C PRO A 677 5.21 -36.73 -12.64
N PRO A 678 4.51 -37.60 -13.39
CA PRO A 678 4.45 -39.05 -13.14
C PRO A 678 5.82 -39.75 -13.29
N THR A 679 6.82 -39.07 -13.86
CA THR A 679 8.21 -39.54 -13.88
C THR A 679 8.86 -39.53 -12.49
N VAL A 680 8.30 -38.79 -11.54
CA VAL A 680 8.74 -38.80 -10.14
C VAL A 680 8.03 -39.96 -9.42
N PRO A 681 8.78 -40.91 -8.85
CA PRO A 681 8.18 -42.10 -8.24
C PRO A 681 7.49 -41.77 -6.91
N SER A 682 6.54 -42.64 -6.52
CA SER A 682 5.82 -42.60 -5.24
C SER A 682 6.69 -43.03 -4.04
N ARG A 683 7.80 -42.33 -3.85
CA ARG A 683 8.66 -42.39 -2.65
C ARG A 683 9.35 -41.05 -2.46
N ASP A 684 9.73 -40.71 -1.23
CA ASP A 684 10.49 -39.49 -0.96
C ASP A 684 11.78 -39.43 -1.79
N GLN A 685 12.02 -38.30 -2.45
CA GLN A 685 13.22 -38.05 -3.24
C GLN A 685 14.41 -37.55 -2.40
N GLY A 686 14.19 -37.21 -1.13
CA GLY A 686 15.23 -36.74 -0.22
C GLY A 686 15.98 -35.55 -0.82
N ARG A 687 17.26 -35.71 -1.10
CA ARG A 687 18.12 -34.62 -1.62
C ARG A 687 18.06 -34.44 -3.14
N ARG A 688 17.28 -35.25 -3.86
CA ARG A 688 17.20 -35.18 -5.33
C ARG A 688 16.19 -34.10 -5.73
N PRO A 689 16.60 -33.08 -6.51
CA PRO A 689 15.67 -32.07 -7.02
C PRO A 689 14.52 -32.67 -7.81
N LEU A 690 13.30 -32.16 -7.59
CA LEU A 690 12.18 -32.40 -8.48
C LEU A 690 12.23 -31.47 -9.70
N PRO A 691 11.60 -31.85 -10.83
CA PRO A 691 11.35 -30.95 -11.94
C PRO A 691 10.57 -29.71 -11.46
N ALA A 692 11.15 -28.53 -11.68
CA ALA A 692 10.65 -27.26 -11.18
C ALA A 692 9.74 -26.58 -12.22
N THR A 693 8.65 -25.96 -11.79
CA THR A 693 7.82 -25.07 -12.64
C THR A 693 8.15 -23.60 -12.42
N GLY A 694 8.66 -23.24 -11.24
CA GLY A 694 8.86 -21.86 -10.80
C GLY A 694 10.10 -21.18 -11.41
N PRO A 695 10.37 -19.91 -11.01
CA PRO A 695 11.47 -19.10 -11.53
C PRO A 695 12.86 -19.65 -11.19
N TYR A 696 12.96 -20.50 -10.16
CA TYR A 696 14.21 -21.13 -9.76
C TYR A 696 14.13 -22.66 -9.83
N MET A 697 15.29 -23.32 -9.86
CA MET A 697 15.42 -24.77 -9.72
C MET A 697 16.60 -25.12 -8.81
N HIS A 698 16.47 -26.18 -8.03
CA HIS A 698 17.55 -26.66 -7.18
C HIS A 698 18.67 -27.26 -8.02
N VAL A 699 19.92 -26.93 -7.69
CA VAL A 699 21.11 -27.47 -8.37
C VAL A 699 21.93 -28.37 -7.44
N SER A 700 21.98 -28.04 -6.14
CA SER A 700 22.67 -28.86 -5.16
C SER A 700 22.11 -28.65 -3.75
N TYR A 701 22.14 -29.72 -2.96
CA TYR A 701 21.87 -29.68 -1.52
C TYR A 701 22.94 -30.49 -0.77
N VAL A 702 23.71 -29.80 0.06
CA VAL A 702 24.76 -30.36 0.93
C VAL A 702 24.45 -30.00 2.38
N PRO A 703 23.97 -30.96 3.20
CA PRO A 703 23.71 -30.73 4.62
C PRO A 703 24.93 -30.19 5.36
N GLY A 704 24.68 -29.32 6.32
CA GLY A 704 25.66 -28.61 7.14
C GLY A 704 26.43 -27.54 6.39
N ARG A 705 26.15 -27.35 5.09
CA ARG A 705 26.89 -26.42 4.24
C ARG A 705 25.97 -25.49 3.46
N GLN A 706 25.18 -26.00 2.51
CA GLN A 706 24.35 -25.13 1.66
C GLN A 706 23.26 -25.83 0.85
N VAL A 707 22.24 -25.05 0.46
CA VAL A 707 21.32 -25.33 -0.66
C VAL A 707 21.55 -24.26 -1.73
N ARG A 708 21.61 -24.66 -3.00
CA ARG A 708 21.79 -23.73 -4.13
C ARG A 708 20.63 -23.84 -5.11
N LEU A 709 20.07 -22.69 -5.48
CA LEU A 709 19.05 -22.53 -6.49
C LEU A 709 19.55 -21.58 -7.58
N VAL A 710 19.26 -21.90 -8.84
CA VAL A 710 19.55 -21.04 -9.99
C VAL A 710 18.28 -20.80 -10.78
N ARG A 711 18.26 -19.78 -11.64
CA ARG A 711 17.14 -19.53 -12.54
C ARG A 711 16.76 -20.77 -13.35
N ASN A 712 15.46 -21.02 -13.47
CA ASN A 712 14.90 -22.02 -14.35
C ASN A 712 14.85 -21.44 -15.78
N PRO A 713 15.67 -21.90 -16.74
CA PRO A 713 15.71 -21.33 -18.09
C PRO A 713 14.41 -21.55 -18.88
N ARG A 714 13.54 -22.45 -18.41
CA ARG A 714 12.22 -22.75 -19.02
C ARG A 714 11.08 -21.95 -18.42
N PHE A 715 11.31 -21.25 -17.30
CA PHE A 715 10.30 -20.39 -16.70
C PHE A 715 9.99 -19.21 -17.62
N ARG A 716 8.71 -18.85 -17.69
CA ARG A 716 8.20 -17.64 -18.33
C ARG A 716 7.13 -17.10 -17.41
N GLU A 717 7.19 -15.82 -17.06
CA GLU A 717 6.20 -15.22 -16.18
C GLU A 717 4.80 -15.33 -16.80
N TRP A 718 3.91 -16.11 -16.19
CA TRP A 718 2.52 -16.31 -16.63
C TRP A 718 1.51 -15.60 -15.74
N SER A 719 1.93 -15.17 -14.55
CA SER A 719 1.15 -14.42 -13.57
C SER A 719 2.13 -13.68 -12.67
N ARG A 720 2.25 -12.37 -12.81
CA ARG A 720 3.14 -11.58 -11.94
C ARG A 720 2.67 -11.54 -10.49
N THR A 721 1.34 -11.52 -10.30
CA THR A 721 0.68 -11.54 -8.98
C THR A 721 0.95 -12.83 -8.21
N ALA A 722 0.92 -13.99 -8.87
CA ALA A 722 1.14 -15.29 -8.21
C ALA A 722 2.60 -15.74 -8.27
N ARG A 723 3.27 -15.48 -9.39
CA ARG A 723 4.60 -16.00 -9.71
C ARG A 723 5.43 -15.04 -10.59
N PRO A 724 6.02 -14.00 -10.00
CA PRO A 724 6.92 -13.08 -10.68
C PRO A 724 8.26 -13.74 -11.11
N ASP A 725 8.98 -13.12 -12.06
CA ASP A 725 10.23 -13.64 -12.67
C ASP A 725 11.43 -13.83 -11.72
N GLY A 726 11.41 -13.14 -10.59
CA GLY A 726 12.47 -13.14 -9.57
C GLY A 726 13.73 -12.36 -9.99
N TYR A 727 14.47 -11.81 -9.04
CA TYR A 727 15.60 -10.89 -9.29
C TYR A 727 16.99 -11.53 -9.25
N PRO A 728 17.38 -12.36 -8.26
CA PRO A 728 18.72 -12.97 -8.25
C PRO A 728 18.93 -13.97 -9.38
N ASP A 729 20.18 -14.13 -9.86
CA ASP A 729 20.54 -15.25 -10.75
C ASP A 729 20.72 -16.55 -9.98
N GLU A 730 21.23 -16.41 -8.77
CA GLU A 730 21.48 -17.51 -7.84
C GLU A 730 21.02 -17.13 -6.43
N ILE A 731 20.39 -18.09 -5.75
CA ILE A 731 20.07 -18.01 -4.33
C ILE A 731 20.84 -19.12 -3.61
N VAL A 732 21.66 -18.71 -2.64
CA VAL A 732 22.47 -19.61 -1.81
C VAL A 732 21.99 -19.54 -0.37
N LEU A 733 21.40 -20.63 0.11
CA LEU A 733 21.11 -20.83 1.51
C LEU A 733 22.32 -21.47 2.19
N ARG A 734 23.01 -20.76 3.07
CA ARG A 734 24.14 -21.28 3.85
C ARG A 734 23.64 -21.84 5.18
N LEU A 735 23.94 -23.11 5.42
CA LEU A 735 23.46 -23.90 6.55
C LEU A 735 24.48 -23.93 7.69
N GLY A 736 24.01 -24.16 8.92
CA GLY A 736 24.85 -24.38 10.09
C GLY A 736 25.59 -23.13 10.59
N VAL A 737 25.15 -21.93 10.22
CA VAL A 737 25.80 -20.66 10.59
C VAL A 737 25.27 -20.20 11.95
N SER A 738 26.12 -20.05 12.97
CA SER A 738 25.64 -19.62 14.30
C SER A 738 25.03 -18.21 14.25
N VAL A 739 24.08 -17.89 15.14
CA VAL A 739 23.41 -16.57 15.16
C VAL A 739 24.41 -15.40 15.20
N LYS A 740 25.45 -15.53 16.02
CA LYS A 740 26.55 -14.54 16.11
C LYS A 740 27.28 -14.36 14.77
N GLU A 741 27.55 -15.46 14.06
CA GLU A 741 28.18 -15.42 12.74
C GLU A 741 27.25 -14.86 11.67
N GLN A 742 25.95 -15.15 11.74
CA GLN A 742 24.93 -14.58 10.85
C GLN A 742 24.89 -13.05 10.95
N ILE A 743 24.73 -12.52 12.18
CA ILE A 743 24.75 -11.08 12.45
C ILE A 743 26.05 -10.45 11.93
N ALA A 744 27.18 -11.10 12.16
CA ALA A 744 28.47 -10.57 11.74
C ALA A 744 28.68 -10.66 10.21
N ALA A 745 28.14 -11.67 9.54
CA ALA A 745 28.20 -11.83 8.09
C ALA A 745 27.32 -10.79 7.38
N VAL A 746 26.05 -10.66 7.80
CA VAL A 746 25.10 -9.70 7.22
C VAL A 746 25.49 -8.25 7.54
N GLY A 747 25.92 -7.98 8.78
CA GLY A 747 26.37 -6.65 9.20
C GLY A 747 27.55 -6.11 8.38
N ARG A 748 28.45 -7.01 7.94
CA ARG A 748 29.62 -6.69 7.10
C ARG A 748 29.40 -6.92 5.59
N GLY A 749 28.17 -7.24 5.16
CA GLY A 749 27.84 -7.49 3.76
C GLY A 749 28.47 -8.75 3.15
N ARG A 750 28.89 -9.74 3.96
CA ARG A 750 29.36 -11.06 3.50
C ARG A 750 28.22 -12.07 3.28
N ALA A 751 27.03 -11.73 3.76
CA ALA A 751 25.76 -12.38 3.48
C ALA A 751 24.70 -11.27 3.38
N ASP A 752 23.53 -11.61 2.84
CA ASP A 752 22.53 -10.60 2.45
C ASP A 752 21.34 -10.56 3.39
N VAL A 753 20.89 -11.73 3.84
CA VAL A 753 19.69 -11.87 4.68
C VAL A 753 19.96 -12.90 5.77
N SER A 754 19.35 -12.71 6.93
CA SER A 754 19.24 -13.67 8.03
C SER A 754 17.87 -13.54 8.68
N ASP A 755 17.31 -14.67 9.14
CA ASP A 755 16.10 -14.70 9.97
C ASP A 755 16.49 -15.03 11.42
N LEU A 756 16.13 -14.10 12.31
CA LEU A 756 16.44 -14.11 13.74
C LEU A 756 15.20 -14.36 14.61
N SER A 757 14.05 -14.75 14.02
CA SER A 757 12.74 -14.85 14.68
C SER A 757 12.74 -15.77 15.90
N LEU A 758 13.36 -16.95 15.76
CA LEU A 758 13.29 -18.00 16.77
C LEU A 758 14.52 -18.07 17.69
N ARG A 759 15.61 -17.36 17.38
CA ARG A 759 16.92 -17.62 18.00
C ARG A 759 17.73 -16.33 18.12
N GLY A 760 18.08 -15.98 19.35
CA GLY A 760 18.82 -14.76 19.69
C GLY A 760 18.48 -14.32 21.11
N GLU A 761 19.49 -14.01 21.91
CA GLU A 761 19.33 -13.39 23.23
C GLU A 761 18.80 -11.95 23.09
N SER A 762 18.95 -11.14 24.15
CA SER A 762 18.76 -9.68 24.24
C SER A 762 19.55 -8.82 23.21
N GLU A 763 19.89 -9.38 22.05
CA GLU A 763 20.67 -8.77 20.97
C GLU A 763 19.79 -8.02 19.96
N ILE A 764 18.50 -8.35 19.79
CA ILE A 764 17.65 -7.70 18.77
C ILE A 764 17.51 -6.19 19.02
N ALA A 765 17.25 -5.78 20.27
CA ALA A 765 17.19 -4.36 20.62
C ALA A 765 18.53 -3.66 20.34
N ARG A 766 19.66 -4.33 20.62
CA ARG A 766 21.01 -3.80 20.31
C ARG A 766 21.26 -3.74 18.81
N LEU A 767 20.74 -4.71 18.05
CA LEU A 767 20.84 -4.77 16.60
C LEU A 767 20.05 -3.64 15.95
N ARG A 768 18.80 -3.41 16.39
CA ARG A 768 17.97 -2.29 15.93
C ARG A 768 18.61 -0.94 16.24
N ASN A 769 19.11 -0.76 17.47
CA ASN A 769 19.81 0.48 17.84
C ASN A 769 21.07 0.73 16.98
N ARG A 770 21.71 -0.32 16.47
CA ARG A 770 22.94 -0.21 15.66
C ARG A 770 22.68 -0.06 14.17
N TYR A 771 21.69 -0.77 13.63
CA TYR A 771 21.47 -0.91 12.18
C TYR A 771 20.14 -0.32 11.69
N GLY A 772 19.28 0.17 12.59
CA GLY A 772 18.04 0.88 12.27
C GLY A 772 17.08 0.05 11.42
N ASN A 773 16.68 0.63 10.28
CA ASN A 773 15.74 0.07 9.31
C ASN A 773 16.20 -1.22 8.62
N ARG A 774 17.45 -1.65 8.81
CA ARG A 774 17.92 -2.97 8.35
C ARG A 774 17.43 -4.14 9.20
N VAL A 775 16.73 -3.86 10.31
CA VAL A 775 16.11 -4.86 11.19
C VAL A 775 14.59 -4.76 11.03
N HIS A 776 14.01 -5.72 10.32
CA HIS A 776 12.59 -5.80 10.06
C HIS A 776 11.90 -6.66 11.12
N SER A 777 10.68 -6.29 11.50
CA SER A 777 9.89 -6.99 12.51
C SER A 777 8.45 -7.08 12.04
N ASP A 778 8.03 -8.29 11.69
CA ASP A 778 6.78 -8.57 11.01
C ASP A 778 5.88 -9.50 11.84
N PRO A 779 4.54 -9.45 11.71
CA PRO A 779 3.65 -10.38 12.40
C PRO A 779 3.99 -11.83 12.02
N GLY A 780 4.19 -12.69 13.02
CA GLY A 780 4.36 -14.14 12.82
C GLY A 780 3.03 -14.87 13.01
N PRO A 781 2.82 -16.03 12.34
CA PRO A 781 1.55 -16.76 12.37
C PRO A 781 1.37 -17.61 13.64
N ALA A 782 2.05 -17.28 14.75
CA ALA A 782 2.19 -18.15 15.89
C ALA A 782 1.91 -17.47 17.23
N VAL A 783 1.25 -18.22 18.12
CA VAL A 783 0.92 -17.79 19.49
C VAL A 783 1.47 -18.81 20.48
N ILE A 784 2.02 -18.31 21.58
CA ILE A 784 2.50 -19.13 22.70
C ILE A 784 1.53 -19.01 23.87
N TYR A 785 1.19 -20.17 24.43
CA TYR A 785 0.21 -20.35 25.49
C TYR A 785 0.78 -21.12 26.68
N THR A 786 0.14 -20.97 27.83
CA THR A 786 0.11 -22.01 28.86
C THR A 786 -1.21 -22.77 28.75
N PHE A 787 -1.18 -24.08 28.51
CA PHE A 787 -2.38 -24.91 28.63
C PHE A 787 -2.68 -25.20 30.10
N LEU A 788 -3.97 -25.28 30.44
CA LEU A 788 -4.45 -25.65 31.77
C LEU A 788 -5.33 -26.89 31.66
N ASN A 789 -5.01 -27.92 32.44
CA ASN A 789 -5.81 -29.14 32.47
C ASN A 789 -7.03 -28.95 33.38
N THR A 790 -8.21 -28.90 32.77
CA THR A 790 -9.48 -28.61 33.46
C THR A 790 -10.06 -29.79 34.26
N ARG A 791 -9.32 -30.90 34.36
CA ARG A 791 -9.73 -32.07 35.15
C ARG A 791 -8.91 -32.26 36.42
N ILE A 792 -7.89 -31.42 36.66
CA ILE A 792 -6.99 -31.57 37.81
C ILE A 792 -6.95 -30.28 38.64
N PRO A 793 -7.06 -30.38 39.98
CA PRO A 793 -6.83 -29.24 40.87
C PRO A 793 -5.47 -28.56 40.66
N PRO A 794 -5.41 -27.22 40.74
CA PRO A 794 -6.52 -26.31 41.03
C PRO A 794 -7.23 -25.77 39.77
N PHE A 795 -6.92 -26.29 38.57
CA PHE A 795 -7.40 -25.75 37.29
C PHE A 795 -8.73 -26.34 36.81
N ASP A 796 -9.26 -27.34 37.52
CA ASP A 796 -10.65 -27.77 37.42
C ASP A 796 -11.65 -26.64 37.75
N ASP A 797 -11.26 -25.70 38.62
CA ASP A 797 -12.03 -24.49 38.91
C ASP A 797 -11.74 -23.33 37.94
N ILE A 798 -12.77 -22.84 37.25
CA ILE A 798 -12.67 -21.71 36.31
C ILE A 798 -12.17 -20.42 36.98
N ARG A 799 -12.46 -20.20 38.27
CA ARG A 799 -12.00 -19.02 39.01
C ARG A 799 -10.49 -18.98 39.08
N VAL A 800 -9.84 -20.14 39.28
CA VAL A 800 -8.37 -20.25 39.31
C VAL A 800 -7.77 -20.02 37.94
N ARG A 801 -8.39 -20.56 36.88
CA ARG A 801 -7.94 -20.35 35.50
C ARG A 801 -8.00 -18.86 35.10
N ARG A 802 -9.09 -18.19 35.46
CA ARG A 802 -9.25 -16.74 35.28
C ARG A 802 -8.26 -15.95 36.13
N ALA A 803 -8.06 -16.34 37.39
CA ALA A 803 -7.08 -15.71 38.27
C ALA A 803 -5.66 -15.74 37.68
N LEU A 804 -5.24 -16.87 37.10
CA LEU A 804 -3.94 -16.93 36.45
C LEU A 804 -3.85 -15.98 35.25
N ASN A 805 -4.91 -15.90 34.44
CA ASN A 805 -4.97 -14.95 33.32
C ASN A 805 -4.85 -13.47 33.77
N TYR A 806 -5.49 -13.09 34.88
CA TYR A 806 -5.35 -11.75 35.51
C TYR A 806 -3.96 -11.51 36.12
N ALA A 807 -3.28 -12.56 36.60
CA ALA A 807 -2.03 -12.44 37.35
C ALA A 807 -0.77 -12.43 36.49
N VAL A 808 -0.79 -13.06 35.30
CA VAL A 808 0.40 -13.17 34.43
C VAL A 808 0.77 -11.81 33.82
N ASP A 809 2.04 -11.45 33.98
CA ASP A 809 2.64 -10.23 33.42
C ASP A 809 3.16 -10.50 32.00
N ARG A 810 2.26 -10.38 31.00
CA ARG A 810 2.57 -10.61 29.58
C ARG A 810 3.65 -9.66 29.07
N ASP A 811 3.66 -8.41 29.53
CA ASP A 811 4.69 -7.46 29.15
C ASP A 811 6.07 -7.84 29.68
N ALA A 812 6.16 -8.41 30.90
CA ALA A 812 7.42 -8.94 31.41
C ALA A 812 7.91 -10.15 30.61
N VAL A 813 6.99 -11.00 30.14
CA VAL A 813 7.32 -12.10 29.21
C VAL A 813 7.93 -11.54 27.93
N VAL A 814 7.26 -10.57 27.29
CA VAL A 814 7.74 -9.91 26.06
C VAL A 814 9.08 -9.18 26.27
N ARG A 815 9.26 -8.46 27.39
CA ARG A 815 10.56 -7.84 27.72
C ARG A 815 11.68 -8.87 27.86
N THR A 816 11.39 -10.05 28.41
CA THR A 816 12.37 -11.12 28.55
C THR A 816 12.73 -11.76 27.20
N LEU A 817 11.81 -11.73 26.22
CA LEU A 817 12.04 -12.20 24.86
C LEU A 817 12.92 -11.28 24.02
N GLY A 818 13.14 -10.03 24.45
CA GLY A 818 13.86 -9.01 23.69
C GLY A 818 13.00 -7.81 23.27
N GLY A 819 11.75 -7.73 23.76
CA GLY A 819 10.88 -6.58 23.56
C GLY A 819 9.92 -6.70 22.36
N PRO A 820 9.26 -5.59 22.00
CA PRO A 820 8.16 -5.57 21.04
C PRO A 820 8.55 -5.95 19.61
N ASP A 821 9.85 -5.92 19.27
CA ASP A 821 10.33 -6.36 17.96
C ASP A 821 10.23 -7.87 17.74
N ARG A 822 10.14 -8.66 18.81
CA ARG A 822 10.12 -10.12 18.72
C ARG A 822 8.78 -10.72 19.09
N ALA A 823 7.97 -10.02 19.89
CA ALA A 823 6.71 -10.52 20.36
C ALA A 823 5.76 -9.39 20.75
N SER A 824 4.47 -9.64 20.62
CA SER A 824 3.41 -8.76 21.11
C SER A 824 2.57 -9.49 22.15
N PRO A 825 2.27 -8.90 23.32
CA PRO A 825 1.43 -9.56 24.32
C PRO A 825 0.03 -9.81 23.75
N THR A 826 -0.61 -10.92 24.13
CA THR A 826 -1.98 -11.23 23.69
C THR A 826 -2.78 -11.97 24.75
N CYS A 827 -4.09 -11.76 24.74
CA CYS A 827 -5.07 -12.49 25.54
C CYS A 827 -5.90 -13.48 24.71
N GLN A 828 -5.72 -13.50 23.39
CA GLN A 828 -6.57 -14.21 22.43
C GLN A 828 -5.90 -15.47 21.88
N ILE A 829 -6.72 -16.36 21.33
CA ILE A 829 -6.27 -17.60 20.70
C ILE A 829 -5.96 -17.32 19.24
N LEU A 830 -6.87 -16.64 18.55
CA LEU A 830 -6.65 -16.24 17.18
C LEU A 830 -5.53 -15.18 17.10
N PRO A 831 -4.54 -15.32 16.21
CA PRO A 831 -3.49 -14.32 16.04
C PRO A 831 -4.07 -13.00 15.52
N GLN A 832 -3.34 -11.91 15.75
CA GLN A 832 -3.67 -10.61 15.15
C GLN A 832 -3.58 -10.70 13.62
N ASN A 833 -4.48 -9.99 12.91
CA ASN A 833 -4.61 -9.97 11.45
C ASN A 833 -5.17 -11.27 10.83
N TYR A 834 -5.85 -12.10 11.62
CA TYR A 834 -6.66 -13.19 11.08
C TYR A 834 -8.13 -12.76 10.96
N PRO A 835 -8.85 -13.18 9.90
CA PRO A 835 -10.29 -12.96 9.81
C PRO A 835 -11.01 -13.46 11.07
N GLY A 836 -11.88 -12.63 11.64
CA GLY A 836 -12.56 -12.90 12.90
C GLY A 836 -11.77 -12.53 14.17
N TYR A 837 -10.53 -12.04 14.07
CA TYR A 837 -9.86 -11.46 15.24
C TYR A 837 -10.52 -10.13 15.60
N ARG A 838 -10.84 -9.89 16.86
CA ARG A 838 -11.21 -8.54 17.34
C ARG A 838 -10.53 -8.33 18.67
N PRO A 839 -9.79 -7.23 18.91
CA PRO A 839 -9.12 -7.00 20.18
C PRO A 839 -10.05 -7.26 21.37
N TYR A 840 -9.71 -8.28 22.14
CA TYR A 840 -10.50 -8.72 23.29
C TYR A 840 -9.58 -9.23 24.39
N CYS A 841 -9.52 -8.49 25.49
CA CYS A 841 -8.79 -8.92 26.68
C CYS A 841 -9.59 -8.61 27.95
N PRO A 842 -10.45 -9.53 28.42
CA PRO A 842 -11.17 -9.37 29.68
C PRO A 842 -10.26 -9.50 30.91
N TYR A 843 -9.01 -9.93 30.70
CA TYR A 843 -8.00 -10.21 31.72
C TYR A 843 -6.90 -9.14 31.74
N SER A 844 -7.28 -7.88 31.95
CA SER A 844 -6.31 -6.83 32.28
C SER A 844 -5.50 -7.23 33.51
N ARG A 845 -4.24 -6.82 33.63
CA ARG A 845 -3.41 -7.25 34.76
C ARG A 845 -3.97 -6.73 36.09
N ASP A 846 -4.55 -7.62 36.88
CA ASP A 846 -5.15 -7.31 38.18
C ASP A 846 -4.89 -8.42 39.19
N LEU A 847 -3.81 -8.25 39.97
CA LEU A 847 -3.43 -9.24 40.98
C LEU A 847 -4.39 -9.26 42.18
N ALA A 848 -5.09 -8.16 42.47
CA ALA A 848 -6.04 -8.11 43.58
C ALA A 848 -7.25 -8.98 43.24
N ARG A 849 -7.86 -8.74 42.07
CA ARG A 849 -8.96 -9.55 41.55
C ARG A 849 -8.58 -11.03 41.42
N ALA A 850 -7.36 -11.31 40.95
CA ALA A 850 -6.88 -12.67 40.84
C ALA A 850 -6.80 -13.38 42.21
N LYS A 851 -6.34 -12.69 43.26
CA LYS A 851 -6.28 -13.24 44.63
C LYS A 851 -7.67 -13.47 45.22
N GLU A 852 -8.64 -12.61 44.95
CA GLU A 852 -10.04 -12.81 45.37
C GLU A 852 -10.61 -14.09 44.76
N LEU A 853 -10.40 -14.31 43.46
CA LEU A 853 -10.86 -15.51 42.75
C LEU A 853 -10.25 -16.80 43.34
N VAL A 854 -8.97 -16.76 43.72
CA VAL A 854 -8.28 -17.89 44.37
C VAL A 854 -8.72 -18.11 45.81
N ALA A 855 -9.03 -17.04 46.54
CA ALA A 855 -9.62 -17.18 47.87
C ALA A 855 -11.00 -17.84 47.79
N ALA A 856 -11.83 -17.41 46.83
CA ALA A 856 -13.17 -17.95 46.60
C ALA A 856 -13.17 -19.41 46.10
N SER A 857 -12.12 -19.88 45.44
CA SER A 857 -11.99 -21.27 45.03
C SER A 857 -11.63 -22.21 46.19
N GLY A 858 -11.07 -21.69 47.29
CA GLY A 858 -10.63 -22.51 48.43
C GLY A 858 -9.41 -23.40 48.14
N SER A 859 -8.79 -23.27 46.96
CA SER A 859 -7.72 -24.16 46.48
C SER A 859 -6.30 -23.66 46.81
N ARG A 860 -6.17 -22.52 47.48
CA ARG A 860 -4.88 -21.92 47.84
C ARG A 860 -3.97 -22.93 48.56
N GLY A 861 -2.67 -22.91 48.23
CA GLY A 861 -1.69 -23.85 48.79
C GLY A 861 -1.53 -25.15 48.00
N THR A 862 -2.44 -25.46 47.06
CA THR A 862 -2.28 -26.60 46.14
C THR A 862 -0.97 -26.48 45.35
N PRO A 863 -0.06 -27.47 45.41
CA PRO A 863 1.17 -27.44 44.60
C PRO A 863 0.84 -27.47 43.11
N VAL A 864 1.59 -26.71 42.31
CA VAL A 864 1.42 -26.67 40.85
C VAL A 864 2.74 -26.96 40.15
N LEU A 865 2.76 -27.97 39.30
CA LEU A 865 3.89 -28.26 38.42
C LEU A 865 3.59 -27.77 36.99
N VAL A 866 4.37 -26.80 36.51
CA VAL A 866 4.23 -26.25 35.15
C VAL A 866 5.32 -26.83 34.26
N TRP A 867 4.91 -27.52 33.20
CA TRP A 867 5.84 -28.13 32.26
C TRP A 867 6.26 -27.12 31.19
N THR A 868 7.54 -27.12 30.82
CA THR A 868 8.04 -26.24 29.75
C THR A 868 9.19 -26.92 29.03
N ARG A 869 9.41 -26.45 27.80
CA ARG A 869 10.63 -26.69 27.03
C ARG A 869 11.81 -25.93 27.61
N ALA A 870 13.03 -26.44 27.42
CA ALA A 870 14.26 -25.81 27.89
C ALA A 870 14.43 -24.38 27.34
N SER A 871 14.21 -24.18 26.04
CA SER A 871 14.30 -22.85 25.42
C SER A 871 13.26 -21.84 25.92
N TYR A 872 12.17 -22.31 26.56
CA TYR A 872 11.08 -21.47 27.05
C TYR A 872 11.07 -21.27 28.57
N ALA A 873 11.97 -21.94 29.30
CA ALA A 873 12.01 -21.90 30.76
C ALA A 873 12.13 -20.47 31.35
N PRO A 874 12.93 -19.54 30.79
CA PRO A 874 12.98 -18.15 31.29
C PRO A 874 11.63 -17.42 31.21
N PHE A 875 10.81 -17.71 30.20
CA PHE A 875 9.50 -17.08 30.01
C PHE A 875 8.46 -17.68 30.95
N PHE A 876 8.46 -19.00 31.08
CA PHE A 876 7.56 -19.73 31.98
C PHE A 876 7.89 -19.48 33.47
N ALA A 877 9.08 -18.95 33.79
CA ALA A 877 9.38 -18.44 35.13
C ALA A 877 8.42 -17.32 35.56
N HIS A 878 7.93 -16.49 34.62
CA HIS A 878 6.91 -15.47 34.92
C HIS A 878 5.54 -16.09 35.24
N VAL A 879 5.17 -17.18 34.57
CA VAL A 879 3.95 -17.94 34.88
C VAL A 879 4.04 -18.57 36.28
N ALA A 880 5.17 -19.22 36.59
CA ALA A 880 5.41 -19.77 37.93
C ALA A 880 5.43 -18.67 39.01
N LYS A 881 5.97 -17.48 38.70
CA LYS A 881 5.95 -16.31 39.59
C LYS A 881 4.52 -15.83 39.85
N ALA A 882 3.67 -15.76 38.82
CA ALA A 882 2.27 -15.40 38.97
C ALA A 882 1.52 -16.40 39.86
N LEU A 883 1.69 -17.70 39.63
CA LEU A 883 1.12 -18.75 40.49
C LEU A 883 1.56 -18.64 41.95
N LYS A 884 2.85 -18.37 42.21
CA LYS A 884 3.36 -18.11 43.57
C LYS A 884 2.70 -16.89 44.21
N ALA A 885 2.52 -15.80 43.45
CA ALA A 885 1.85 -14.59 43.93
C ALA A 885 0.37 -14.82 44.29
N LEU A 886 -0.26 -15.82 43.66
CA LEU A 886 -1.61 -16.28 43.97
C LEU A 886 -1.67 -17.26 45.17
N GLY A 887 -0.52 -17.67 45.71
CA GLY A 887 -0.44 -18.58 46.85
C GLY A 887 -0.38 -20.06 46.47
N TYR A 888 0.01 -20.39 45.24
CA TYR A 888 0.30 -21.75 44.81
C TYR A 888 1.81 -22.03 44.84
N PRO A 889 2.30 -23.08 45.55
CA PRO A 889 3.69 -23.50 45.51
C PRO A 889 4.10 -24.03 44.12
N ALA A 890 4.38 -23.13 43.18
CA ALA A 890 4.62 -23.48 41.78
C ALA A 890 6.09 -23.81 41.48
N ARG A 891 6.34 -24.85 40.69
CA ARG A 891 7.66 -25.24 40.17
C ARG A 891 7.61 -25.49 38.66
N LEU A 892 8.74 -25.30 37.99
CA LEU A 892 8.89 -25.65 36.57
C LEU A 892 9.45 -27.08 36.45
N LYS A 893 8.85 -27.89 35.57
CA LYS A 893 9.47 -29.09 35.02
C LYS A 893 9.98 -28.76 33.62
N VAL A 894 11.30 -28.64 33.50
CA VAL A 894 11.95 -28.36 32.23
C VAL A 894 12.27 -29.67 31.52
N VAL A 895 11.85 -29.79 30.27
CA VAL A 895 12.12 -30.93 29.39
C VAL A 895 12.88 -30.43 28.17
N GLU A 896 13.81 -31.24 27.66
CA GLU A 896 14.51 -30.95 26.42
C GLU A 896 13.54 -30.70 25.25
N ASP A 897 13.87 -29.72 24.41
CA ASP A 897 12.93 -29.16 23.43
C ASP A 897 12.33 -30.20 22.47
N LEU A 898 13.16 -31.14 21.99
CA LEU A 898 12.76 -32.20 21.05
C LEU A 898 11.99 -33.33 21.73
N GLU A 899 12.15 -33.54 23.04
CA GLU A 899 11.50 -34.62 23.79
C GLU A 899 10.18 -34.19 24.44
N TYR A 900 9.90 -32.89 24.51
CA TYR A 900 8.78 -32.34 25.26
C TYR A 900 7.43 -33.02 24.96
N TYR A 901 7.04 -33.14 23.69
CA TYR A 901 5.76 -33.75 23.34
C TYR A 901 5.75 -35.27 23.50
N ASN A 902 6.90 -35.93 23.32
CA ASN A 902 7.04 -37.37 23.60
C ASN A 902 6.81 -37.64 25.10
N GLU A 903 7.45 -36.86 25.96
CA GLU A 903 7.27 -36.95 27.42
C GLU A 903 5.85 -36.59 27.84
N LEU A 904 5.25 -35.55 27.25
CA LEU A 904 3.86 -35.19 27.52
C LEU A 904 2.88 -36.33 27.17
N GLY A 905 3.11 -37.02 26.05
CA GLY A 905 2.34 -38.20 25.63
C GLY A 905 2.49 -39.38 26.60
N LYS A 906 3.72 -39.68 27.05
CA LYS A 906 4.02 -40.81 27.96
C LYS A 906 3.34 -40.68 29.33
N PHE A 907 3.32 -39.48 29.90
CA PHE A 907 2.71 -39.25 31.22
C PHE A 907 1.17 -39.21 31.17
N GLY A 908 0.60 -39.26 29.96
CA GLY A 908 -0.79 -38.96 29.69
C GLY A 908 -1.02 -37.47 29.90
N ALA A 909 -1.31 -36.74 28.82
CA ALA A 909 -1.82 -35.36 28.82
C ALA A 909 -2.79 -35.07 29.98
N SER A 910 -3.64 -36.05 30.30
CA SER A 910 -4.61 -36.04 31.39
C SER A 910 -4.04 -35.84 32.79
N ASN A 911 -2.74 -36.03 33.04
CA ASN A 911 -2.09 -35.96 34.37
C ASN A 911 -1.22 -34.72 34.59
N VAL A 912 -0.99 -33.90 33.55
CA VAL A 912 -0.20 -32.67 33.67
C VAL A 912 -1.13 -31.50 34.00
N GLN A 913 -0.86 -30.77 35.09
CA GLN A 913 -1.71 -29.65 35.54
C GLN A 913 -1.68 -28.46 34.56
N ALA A 914 -0.47 -28.05 34.15
CA ALA A 914 -0.28 -26.95 33.22
C ALA A 914 1.06 -27.09 32.48
N GLY A 915 1.18 -26.47 31.31
CA GLY A 915 2.46 -26.43 30.61
C GLY A 915 2.48 -25.62 29.33
N TYR A 916 3.63 -25.66 28.65
CA TYR A 916 3.87 -25.04 27.36
C TYR A 916 2.97 -25.61 26.27
N LEU A 917 2.39 -24.71 25.48
CA LEU A 917 1.77 -25.01 24.19
C LEU A 917 2.13 -23.88 23.23
N GLY A 918 2.50 -24.21 22.00
CA GLY A 918 2.72 -23.24 20.94
C GLY A 918 2.05 -23.72 19.67
N TRP A 919 1.38 -22.80 18.96
CA TRP A 919 0.67 -23.12 17.73
C TRP A 919 0.99 -22.08 16.66
N ALA A 920 1.30 -22.56 15.45
CA ALA A 920 1.52 -21.75 14.27
C ALA A 920 0.54 -22.20 13.19
N ALA A 921 -0.06 -21.24 12.49
CA ALA A 921 -1.00 -21.51 11.43
C ALA A 921 -0.37 -22.19 10.22
N GLY A 922 -1.11 -23.07 9.55
CA GLY A 922 -0.78 -23.55 8.22
C GLY A 922 -1.33 -22.61 7.12
N LEU A 923 -2.47 -21.97 7.36
CA LEU A 923 -3.15 -21.07 6.43
C LEU A 923 -3.64 -19.77 7.12
N PRO A 924 -3.90 -18.69 6.38
CA PRO A 924 -4.50 -17.45 6.90
C PRO A 924 -5.98 -17.52 7.26
N THR A 925 -6.53 -18.70 7.53
CA THR A 925 -7.97 -18.85 7.71
C THR A 925 -8.30 -19.17 9.17
N PRO A 926 -9.37 -18.60 9.73
CA PRO A 926 -9.79 -18.90 11.09
C PRO A 926 -10.21 -20.37 11.24
N ALA A 927 -10.80 -20.96 10.20
CA ALA A 927 -11.19 -22.37 10.20
C ALA A 927 -9.96 -23.28 10.33
N GLU A 928 -8.93 -23.10 9.49
CA GLU A 928 -7.69 -23.88 9.60
C GLU A 928 -7.01 -23.65 10.95
N TYR A 929 -6.88 -22.40 11.40
CA TYR A 929 -6.20 -22.11 12.66
C TYR A 929 -6.90 -22.75 13.84
N LEU A 930 -8.19 -22.44 14.05
CA LEU A 930 -8.91 -22.82 15.27
C LEU A 930 -9.25 -24.31 15.30
N GLN A 931 -9.59 -24.93 14.16
CA GLN A 931 -9.89 -26.36 14.15
C GLN A 931 -8.65 -27.19 14.41
N SER A 932 -7.59 -26.97 13.63
CA SER A 932 -6.34 -27.68 13.79
C SER A 932 -5.74 -27.43 15.18
N PHE A 933 -5.84 -26.20 15.69
CA PHE A 933 -5.44 -25.87 17.06
C PHE A 933 -6.22 -26.67 18.10
N LEU A 934 -7.56 -26.72 18.00
CA LEU A 934 -8.38 -27.43 18.98
C LEU A 934 -8.22 -28.95 18.89
N ASP A 935 -8.02 -29.50 17.69
CA ASP A 935 -7.69 -30.92 17.52
C ASP A 935 -6.34 -31.25 18.14
N PHE A 936 -5.33 -30.40 17.91
CA PHE A 936 -4.06 -30.53 18.60
C PHE A 936 -4.21 -30.39 20.11
N LEU A 937 -4.97 -29.41 20.59
CA LEU A 937 -5.24 -29.20 22.01
C LEU A 937 -5.87 -30.45 22.64
N ARG A 938 -6.86 -31.08 21.99
CA ARG A 938 -7.49 -32.33 22.43
C ARG A 938 -6.50 -33.49 22.50
N SER A 939 -5.46 -33.49 21.67
CA SER A 939 -4.42 -34.52 21.71
C SER A 939 -3.46 -34.37 22.90
N VAL A 940 -3.33 -33.17 23.48
CA VAL A 940 -2.36 -32.85 24.54
C VAL A 940 -2.98 -32.42 25.88
N THR A 941 -4.28 -32.17 25.95
CA THR A 941 -5.03 -31.86 27.19
C THR A 941 -6.49 -32.30 27.05
N PRO A 942 -7.18 -32.67 28.15
CA PRO A 942 -8.59 -33.05 28.11
C PRO A 942 -9.54 -31.86 27.87
N TYR A 943 -9.49 -31.26 26.67
CA TYR A 943 -10.41 -30.21 26.23
C TYR A 943 -11.67 -30.78 25.55
N SER A 944 -12.84 -30.21 25.84
CA SER A 944 -14.08 -30.47 25.10
C SER A 944 -15.10 -29.35 25.33
N ASP A 945 -15.57 -28.72 24.25
CA ASP A 945 -16.69 -27.76 24.29
C ASP A 945 -17.55 -27.92 23.03
N ARG A 946 -18.64 -28.70 23.14
CA ARG A 946 -19.56 -28.97 22.02
C ARG A 946 -20.27 -27.72 21.51
N ALA A 947 -20.38 -26.67 22.32
CA ALA A 947 -20.99 -25.42 21.87
C ALA A 947 -20.02 -24.67 20.94
N VAL A 948 -18.73 -24.64 21.29
CA VAL A 948 -17.68 -24.13 20.39
C VAL A 948 -17.64 -24.93 19.09
N ASP A 949 -17.67 -26.27 19.17
CA ASP A 949 -17.63 -27.13 17.98
C ASP A 949 -18.79 -26.83 17.01
N ARG A 950 -20.01 -26.66 17.51
CA ARG A 950 -21.18 -26.30 16.69
C ARG A 950 -21.08 -24.89 16.09
N LYS A 951 -20.55 -23.92 16.84
CA LYS A 951 -20.34 -22.56 16.32
C LYS A 951 -19.32 -22.55 15.19
N MET A 952 -18.20 -23.26 15.34
CA MET A 952 -17.20 -23.39 14.28
C MET A 952 -17.78 -24.06 13.03
N ALA A 953 -18.53 -25.16 13.18
CA ALA A 953 -19.19 -25.81 12.04
C ALA A 953 -20.13 -24.85 11.29
N ARG A 954 -20.93 -24.07 12.04
CA ARG A 954 -21.81 -23.06 11.46
C ARG A 954 -21.04 -21.94 10.75
N ALA A 955 -19.90 -21.52 11.29
CA ALA A 955 -19.07 -20.49 10.68
C ALA A 955 -18.50 -20.96 9.33
N ILE A 956 -18.02 -22.21 9.23
CA ILE A 956 -17.57 -22.79 7.95
C ILE A 956 -18.71 -22.82 6.93
N ASP A 957 -19.89 -23.32 7.33
CA ASP A 957 -21.04 -23.43 6.43
C ASP A 957 -21.44 -22.06 5.87
N LEU A 958 -21.38 -21.02 6.72
CA LEU A 958 -21.66 -19.65 6.32
C LEU A 958 -20.57 -19.06 5.44
N GLN A 959 -19.28 -19.38 5.65
CA GLN A 959 -18.17 -18.75 4.95
C GLN A 959 -18.27 -18.82 3.42
N VAL A 960 -18.92 -19.86 2.87
CA VAL A 960 -19.16 -20.01 1.42
C VAL A 960 -20.18 -18.99 0.88
N THR A 961 -21.14 -18.56 1.70
CA THR A 961 -22.33 -17.79 1.28
C THR A 961 -22.41 -16.40 1.89
N ASP A 962 -21.96 -16.25 3.13
CA ASP A 962 -21.92 -15.04 3.95
C ASP A 962 -20.64 -15.01 4.82
N PRO A 963 -19.50 -14.64 4.23
CA PRO A 963 -18.21 -14.56 4.92
C PRO A 963 -18.16 -13.47 6.01
N VAL A 964 -19.00 -12.43 5.92
CA VAL A 964 -19.10 -11.41 6.98
C VAL A 964 -19.70 -12.03 8.23
N ALA A 965 -20.84 -12.71 8.11
CA ALA A 965 -21.46 -13.42 9.23
C ALA A 965 -20.58 -14.56 9.77
N ALA A 966 -19.81 -15.22 8.89
CA ALA A 966 -18.83 -16.21 9.32
C ALA A 966 -17.74 -15.59 10.23
N ASN A 967 -17.19 -14.42 9.87
CA ASN A 967 -16.20 -13.71 10.67
C ASN A 967 -16.74 -13.27 12.05
N GLU A 968 -18.02 -12.89 12.14
CA GLU A 968 -18.67 -12.62 13.42
C GLU A 968 -18.72 -13.87 14.31
N LEU A 969 -19.08 -15.03 13.75
CA LEU A 969 -19.06 -16.30 14.49
C LEU A 969 -17.65 -16.71 14.89
N TRP A 970 -16.64 -16.50 14.04
CA TRP A 970 -15.23 -16.75 14.40
C TRP A 970 -14.79 -15.85 15.55
N THR A 971 -15.21 -14.58 15.55
CA THR A 971 -14.99 -13.66 16.68
C THR A 971 -15.61 -14.20 17.96
N GLU A 972 -16.86 -14.67 17.91
CA GLU A 972 -17.52 -15.26 19.06
C GLU A 972 -16.85 -16.53 19.57
N VAL A 973 -16.35 -17.38 18.66
CA VAL A 973 -15.61 -18.59 19.00
C VAL A 973 -14.34 -18.23 19.77
N ASP A 974 -13.53 -17.31 19.26
CA ASP A 974 -12.29 -16.87 19.93
C ASP A 974 -12.60 -16.28 21.31
N ARG A 975 -13.56 -15.35 21.41
CA ARG A 975 -13.98 -14.77 22.70
C ARG A 975 -14.46 -15.84 23.69
N THR A 976 -15.23 -16.81 23.23
CA THR A 976 -15.70 -17.93 24.06
C THR A 976 -14.52 -18.74 24.60
N LEU A 977 -13.51 -19.04 23.77
CA LEU A 977 -12.31 -19.75 24.19
C LEU A 977 -11.52 -18.97 25.25
N VAL A 978 -11.38 -17.66 25.07
CA VAL A 978 -10.76 -16.73 26.04
C VAL A 978 -11.53 -16.74 27.37
N ASP A 979 -12.85 -16.60 27.34
CA ASP A 979 -13.70 -16.52 28.53
C ASP A 979 -13.78 -17.82 29.33
N ARG A 980 -13.63 -18.96 28.66
CA ARG A 980 -13.54 -20.29 29.27
C ARG A 980 -12.20 -20.54 29.99
N ALA A 981 -11.18 -19.76 29.62
CA ALA A 981 -9.84 -19.78 30.22
C ALA A 981 -9.20 -21.18 30.26
N HIS A 982 -9.39 -22.02 29.24
CA HIS A 982 -8.64 -23.29 29.11
C HIS A 982 -7.14 -23.05 28.90
N LEU A 983 -6.80 -21.86 28.44
CA LEU A 983 -5.47 -21.42 28.05
C LEU A 983 -5.17 -20.08 28.73
N VAL A 984 -3.88 -19.82 28.90
CA VAL A 984 -3.34 -18.49 29.19
C VAL A 984 -2.47 -18.10 28.00
N PRO A 985 -3.02 -17.38 27.00
CA PRO A 985 -2.21 -16.82 25.92
C PRO A 985 -1.18 -15.85 26.50
N LEU A 986 0.04 -15.91 26.01
CA LEU A 986 1.15 -15.09 26.51
C LEU A 986 1.52 -14.01 25.51
N TYR A 987 1.83 -14.39 24.28
CA TYR A 987 2.26 -13.48 23.22
C TYR A 987 2.10 -14.09 21.81
N ASN A 988 1.93 -13.21 20.82
CA ASN A 988 2.16 -13.48 19.40
C ASN A 988 3.66 -13.41 19.12
N ILE A 989 4.20 -14.34 18.33
CA ILE A 989 5.57 -14.27 17.82
C ILE A 989 5.63 -13.27 16.67
N ARG A 990 6.76 -12.58 16.54
CA ARG A 990 7.09 -11.77 15.37
C ARG A 990 8.26 -12.36 14.62
N ALA A 991 8.22 -12.27 13.30
CA ALA A 991 9.34 -12.61 12.45
C ALA A 991 10.37 -11.46 12.44
N VAL A 992 11.66 -11.77 12.55
CA VAL A 992 12.73 -10.78 12.62
C VAL A 992 13.72 -11.00 11.49
N GLY A 993 13.67 -10.16 10.46
CA GLY A 993 14.64 -10.16 9.36
C GLY A 993 15.80 -9.19 9.61
N PHE A 994 17.03 -9.63 9.35
CA PHE A 994 18.19 -8.74 9.31
C PHE A 994 18.82 -8.74 7.92
N VAL A 995 19.00 -7.55 7.35
CA VAL A 995 19.46 -7.39 5.96
C VAL A 995 20.78 -6.63 5.84
N SER A 996 21.54 -6.91 4.78
CA SER A 996 22.78 -6.22 4.45
C SER A 996 22.49 -4.84 3.84
N SER A 997 23.46 -3.92 3.87
CA SER A 997 23.32 -2.63 3.18
C SER A 997 23.35 -2.73 1.65
N ARG A 998 23.64 -3.93 1.11
CA ARG A 998 23.63 -4.20 -0.34
C ARG A 998 22.28 -4.71 -0.81
N LEU A 999 21.45 -5.20 0.10
CA LEU A 999 20.15 -5.74 -0.22
C LEU A 999 19.15 -4.61 -0.46
N GLY A 1000 18.33 -4.75 -1.49
CA GLY A 1000 17.13 -3.94 -1.68
C GLY A 1000 15.87 -4.78 -1.78
N ASN A 1001 14.72 -4.11 -1.64
CA ASN A 1001 13.37 -4.68 -1.73
C ASN A 1001 13.12 -5.83 -0.73
N TYR A 1002 13.44 -5.63 0.55
CA TYR A 1002 13.02 -6.58 1.57
C TYR A 1002 11.50 -6.60 1.68
N GLN A 1003 10.89 -7.78 1.50
CA GLN A 1003 9.47 -7.99 1.69
C GLN A 1003 9.22 -9.21 2.56
N PHE A 1004 8.32 -9.07 3.52
CA PHE A 1004 7.87 -10.15 4.38
C PHE A 1004 6.42 -10.52 4.07
N HIS A 1005 6.22 -11.76 3.64
CA HIS A 1005 4.92 -12.35 3.39
C HIS A 1005 4.52 -13.22 4.60
N PRO A 1006 3.27 -13.13 5.10
CA PRO A 1006 2.84 -13.85 6.30
C PRO A 1006 3.04 -15.39 6.30
N PHE A 1007 2.95 -16.04 5.13
CA PHE A 1007 3.12 -17.50 4.96
C PHE A 1007 4.37 -17.91 4.19
N ALA A 1008 4.83 -17.09 3.23
CA ALA A 1008 6.06 -17.36 2.49
C ALA A 1008 7.31 -16.78 3.16
N TYR A 1009 7.16 -16.07 4.29
CA TYR A 1009 8.20 -15.36 5.01
C TYR A 1009 8.94 -14.36 4.10
N GLN A 1010 10.28 -14.34 4.13
CA GLN A 1010 11.07 -13.44 3.30
C GLN A 1010 10.98 -13.84 1.82
N LEU A 1011 10.49 -12.93 0.96
CA LEU A 1011 10.37 -13.16 -0.48
C LEU A 1011 11.73 -13.02 -1.18
N LEU A 1012 12.56 -14.07 -1.11
CA LEU A 1012 13.94 -14.06 -1.64
C LEU A 1012 14.01 -13.80 -3.15
N ASP A 1013 12.98 -14.19 -3.91
CA ASP A 1013 12.85 -13.92 -5.34
C ASP A 1013 12.60 -12.43 -5.62
N GLN A 1014 12.03 -11.67 -4.68
CA GLN A 1014 11.75 -10.25 -4.85
C GLN A 1014 12.88 -9.36 -4.32
N MET A 1015 13.89 -9.92 -3.67
CA MET A 1015 15.03 -9.17 -3.17
C MET A 1015 16.15 -9.12 -4.21
N TRP A 1016 16.89 -8.01 -4.25
CA TRP A 1016 18.06 -7.88 -5.12
C TRP A 1016 19.30 -7.45 -4.33
N VAL A 1017 20.48 -7.68 -4.89
CA VAL A 1017 21.78 -7.34 -4.28
C VAL A 1017 22.51 -6.38 -5.22
N ARG A 1018 22.95 -5.23 -4.69
CA ARG A 1018 23.80 -4.24 -5.36
C ARG A 1018 25.21 -4.76 -5.65
#